data_AF-A0A815U1Y5-F1
#
_entry.id   AF-A0A815U1Y5-F1
#
_cell.length_a   1.000
_cell.length_b   1.000
_cell.length_c   1.000
_cell.angle_alpha   90.00
_cell.angle_beta   90.00
_cell.angle_gamma   90.00
#
_symmetry.space_group_name_H-M   'P 1'
#
loop_
_entity.id
_entity.type
_entity.pdbx_description
1 polymer ?
#
loop_
_entity_poly.entity_id
_entity_poly.type
_entity_poly.pdbx_seq_one_letter_code
_entity_poly.pdbx_strand_id
1 'polypeptide(L)'
;MIEKKLLTSILSIPEFIELVHWLFGNDVVDKAYVKSVLSSVRFHDHNHSSVIPFKEIKYYDVLNIPLLLPSPFNTLPRDISSILSQKQLEKQLCLSPLKLKYILDFYLDNKCLQQLSISETYPCFLSFISTHSGQLEQDEWTKVITVLSKTQCIPTIQGMKVPRESFVLSPLVSPQLPCIVLNIPQSITNNNDTEDKQISENFENPVSIDFLKKIGCRMFNFNSFDDDSSVSSSSETMKTLIKKFIKERNNMSQADFNELKEKPSLKGTTLVPRKETTRKYIPRELHFSSVAIRLQWSTLPIIDWLDINPNSSEYAFLKEIGVQEVPNLEKLITQIIQEHNVEKRKQNSNGKYQIPLALHFFAEKFQQYYFSSWKMETIGKCRFLPSYLPGKTIDENINGDVILSAPDEVFKFVNPLCPSLLPEVINLFQKYLSISSLSIRDHPTLSKAFDILMEKKTNFLTKQSAPHIFAYLNGLEGLNGAFIKKVSKHNFIPLQDLSNSNILIKPSQVFIDPDITSRKGTTNEINDKNTSGLIDYVDFGVDANAFLHNIGVANHPTPSILAELMIDRQANYFTSAAGNKDMLNNKIGVYINCLKELTVAAICSNELQKEPLYTRLKTSPWCLGFRMIDHKNGTRELIPEIVKPHEIYLDDHSIYSEKFRPLLPPNVPELSKLYERFGARWLSDSIKQTRTRTGKPVTSVRANELRDLIQYRFPMLFVNNRGESLPYCIEEHIKLLRTTLSVHEVDNIKCSLVFNKKTIELDSESASSCILEYNKNNVTLYLRKDILQIDYHDIAVELVAFCFKKGVNYLHDINEKLESSIEILRRRGIPVDRLLQNTQQEGDFWPFRQKPKNNTVSPLVDDREPKAGPTTGVQNHGEVTDQNHQIPPVIGIGGDYTTHSHSFHKPAPMPDFGHVEKENQNDMNKIYKTQAYNHSQLIQLEHTKKQISTVCKQIPAENMTRFNKVFHSIPLYVEQNVIVTDTMADQGYQLAYLLSGLATHVFKISKETIHLFRDINGVKIAFNYGGALFFNLRYFEQVYADELKPYLRTTSSSTPIIHEVVNFYFMVICHELAHNIVNAHDSHFVSWLEKIAIKFMTEKDLFLEQFSFQNYERQM
;
A
#
# COMPACT_ATOMS: atom_id res chain seq x y z
N MET A 1 -69.19 21.45 77.20
CA MET A 1 -70.45 20.67 77.13
C MET A 1 -70.87 20.44 75.68
N ILE A 2 -71.03 21.50 74.87
CA ILE A 2 -71.46 21.42 73.45
C ILE A 2 -70.64 20.40 72.64
N GLU A 3 -69.30 20.48 72.67
CA GLU A 3 -68.41 19.54 71.97
C GLU A 3 -68.71 18.07 72.30
N LYS A 4 -68.97 17.76 73.59
CA LYS A 4 -69.28 16.39 74.05
C LYS A 4 -70.65 15.90 73.53
N LYS A 5 -71.57 16.80 73.22
CA LYS A 5 -72.83 16.47 72.53
C LYS A 5 -72.57 16.25 71.03
N LEU A 6 -71.87 17.18 70.37
CA LEU A 6 -71.53 17.12 68.94
C LEU A 6 -70.74 15.86 68.55
N LEU A 7 -69.83 15.38 69.40
CA LEU A 7 -69.12 14.11 69.22
C LEU A 7 -70.04 12.87 69.19
N THR A 8 -71.30 13.00 69.60
CA THR A 8 -72.30 11.92 69.69
C THR A 8 -73.55 12.13 68.84
N SER A 9 -73.79 13.35 68.34
CA SER A 9 -74.99 13.71 67.57
C SER A 9 -74.67 14.00 66.10
N ILE A 10 -75.48 13.46 65.19
CA ILE A 10 -75.52 13.92 63.80
C ILE A 10 -76.57 15.03 63.72
N LEU A 11 -76.24 16.16 63.09
CA LEU A 11 -77.16 17.28 62.90
C LEU A 11 -77.94 17.17 61.58
N SER A 12 -79.14 17.74 61.56
CA SER A 12 -79.83 18.11 60.31
C SER A 12 -79.34 19.46 59.78
N ILE A 13 -79.68 19.81 58.53
CA ILE A 13 -79.32 21.10 57.93
C ILE A 13 -79.80 22.31 58.77
N PRO A 14 -81.05 22.40 59.26
CA PRO A 14 -81.49 23.52 60.09
C PRO A 14 -80.70 23.65 61.40
N GLU A 15 -80.47 22.54 62.12
CA GLU A 15 -79.67 22.54 63.36
C GLU A 15 -78.21 22.94 63.11
N PHE A 16 -77.66 22.56 61.95
CA PHE A 16 -76.33 23.01 61.52
C PHE A 16 -76.30 24.52 61.22
N ILE A 17 -77.31 25.05 60.54
CA ILE A 17 -77.47 26.49 60.27
C ILE A 17 -77.60 27.27 61.59
N GLU A 18 -78.40 26.80 62.55
CA GLU A 18 -78.49 27.38 63.89
C GLU A 18 -77.16 27.36 64.64
N LEU A 19 -76.41 26.24 64.59
CA LEU A 19 -75.08 26.14 65.18
C LEU A 19 -74.09 27.15 64.56
N VAL A 20 -74.15 27.33 63.24
CA VAL A 20 -73.31 28.30 62.51
C VAL A 20 -73.69 29.74 62.90
N HIS A 21 -74.98 30.08 62.96
CA HIS A 21 -75.42 31.39 63.44
C HIS A 21 -75.02 31.64 64.90
N TRP A 22 -75.12 30.63 65.78
CA TRP A 22 -74.67 30.73 67.17
C TRP A 22 -73.15 30.94 67.29
N LEU A 23 -72.35 30.24 66.47
CA LEU A 23 -70.90 30.43 66.40
C LEU A 23 -70.51 31.82 65.88
N PHE A 24 -71.34 32.46 65.05
CA PHE A 24 -71.10 33.83 64.55
C PHE A 24 -71.65 34.93 65.47
N GLY A 25 -72.71 34.65 66.24
CA GLY A 25 -73.36 35.63 67.12
C GLY A 25 -72.62 35.92 68.44
N ASN A 26 -71.46 35.32 68.67
CA ASN A 26 -70.66 35.47 69.89
C ASN A 26 -69.24 35.94 69.56
N ASP A 27 -68.98 37.26 69.65
CA ASP A 27 -67.67 37.89 69.36
C ASP A 27 -66.50 37.43 70.26
N VAL A 28 -66.76 36.55 71.24
CA VAL A 28 -65.79 36.08 72.25
C VAL A 28 -65.08 34.78 71.81
N VAL A 29 -65.48 34.17 70.69
CA VAL A 29 -65.04 32.83 70.30
C VAL A 29 -63.81 32.85 69.39
N ASP A 30 -62.65 32.41 69.90
CA ASP A 30 -61.42 32.31 69.12
C ASP A 30 -61.53 31.31 67.94
N LYS A 31 -60.85 31.64 66.85
CA LYS A 31 -60.82 30.87 65.60
C LYS A 31 -60.27 29.45 65.78
N ALA A 32 -59.38 29.22 66.76
CA ALA A 32 -58.94 27.87 67.10
C ALA A 32 -60.08 27.03 67.74
N TYR A 33 -60.91 27.65 68.57
CA TYR A 33 -62.09 27.01 69.18
C TYR A 33 -63.18 26.72 68.14
N VAL A 34 -63.53 27.70 67.29
CA VAL A 34 -64.49 27.50 66.18
C VAL A 34 -64.07 26.30 65.32
N LYS A 35 -62.77 26.22 64.96
CA LYS A 35 -62.22 25.10 64.19
C LYS A 35 -62.28 23.77 64.93
N SER A 36 -62.07 23.75 66.26
CA SER A 36 -62.17 22.53 67.07
C SER A 36 -63.61 22.00 67.10
N VAL A 37 -64.58 22.86 67.43
CA VAL A 37 -66.01 22.57 67.44
C VAL A 37 -66.46 22.03 66.08
N LEU A 38 -66.20 22.78 65.00
CA LEU A 38 -66.58 22.39 63.64
C LEU A 38 -65.91 21.08 63.18
N SER A 39 -64.68 20.79 63.61
CA SER A 39 -64.02 19.52 63.27
C SER A 39 -64.68 18.28 63.88
N SER A 40 -65.52 18.47 64.90
CA SER A 40 -66.31 17.42 65.54
C SER A 40 -67.72 17.28 64.95
N VAL A 41 -68.17 18.23 64.13
CA VAL A 41 -69.52 18.24 63.54
C VAL A 41 -69.67 17.18 62.46
N ARG A 42 -70.79 16.46 62.52
CA ARG A 42 -71.30 15.56 61.49
C ARG A 42 -72.74 15.93 61.20
N PHE A 43 -73.13 15.95 59.93
CA PHE A 43 -74.51 16.22 59.54
C PHE A 43 -74.97 15.31 58.40
N HIS A 44 -76.27 15.30 58.14
CA HIS A 44 -76.85 14.68 56.95
C HIS A 44 -77.48 15.76 56.05
N ASP A 45 -77.29 15.62 54.73
CA ASP A 45 -77.90 16.51 53.73
C ASP A 45 -79.43 16.31 53.73
N HIS A 46 -79.85 15.04 53.61
CA HIS A 46 -81.23 14.59 53.77
C HIS A 46 -81.30 13.37 54.71
N ASN A 47 -82.48 13.04 55.24
CA ASN A 47 -82.67 11.98 56.26
C ASN A 47 -82.24 10.56 55.84
N HIS A 48 -81.92 10.33 54.56
CA HIS A 48 -81.40 9.07 54.02
C HIS A 48 -80.02 9.21 53.34
N SER A 49 -79.34 10.35 53.52
CA SER A 49 -78.01 10.61 52.96
C SER A 49 -76.87 10.06 53.84
N SER A 50 -75.69 9.88 53.25
CA SER A 50 -74.47 9.51 53.98
C SER A 50 -74.05 10.62 54.95
N VAL A 51 -73.71 10.26 56.19
CA VAL A 51 -73.25 11.20 57.23
C VAL A 51 -71.93 11.86 56.81
N ILE A 52 -71.94 13.19 56.66
CA ILE A 52 -70.78 13.97 56.18
C ILE A 52 -70.02 14.55 57.38
N PRO A 53 -68.70 14.30 57.53
CA PRO A 53 -67.87 14.97 58.53
C PRO A 53 -67.48 16.37 58.06
N PHE A 54 -67.85 17.42 58.80
CA PHE A 54 -67.65 18.82 58.37
C PHE A 54 -66.18 19.17 58.10
N LYS A 55 -65.25 18.50 58.80
CA LYS A 55 -63.79 18.65 58.65
C LYS A 55 -63.26 18.51 57.21
N GLU A 56 -63.96 17.76 56.35
CA GLU A 56 -63.48 17.42 55.00
C GLU A 56 -64.23 18.16 53.89
N ILE A 57 -65.14 19.07 54.25
CA ILE A 57 -66.02 19.77 53.32
C ILE A 57 -65.33 20.96 52.65
N LYS A 58 -65.70 21.19 51.38
CA LYS A 58 -65.38 22.38 50.58
C LYS A 58 -66.66 23.14 50.21
N TYR A 59 -66.58 24.38 49.78
CA TYR A 59 -67.75 25.13 49.27
C TYR A 59 -67.61 25.46 47.78
N TYR A 60 -68.73 25.74 47.12
CA TYR A 60 -68.75 26.20 45.72
C TYR A 60 -68.33 27.67 45.64
N ASP A 61 -67.30 27.96 44.87
CA ASP A 61 -66.73 29.31 44.71
C ASP A 61 -66.89 29.76 43.25
N VAL A 62 -67.87 30.64 42.99
CA VAL A 62 -68.23 31.29 41.69
C VAL A 62 -68.55 30.36 40.50
N LEU A 63 -68.20 29.07 40.56
CA LEU A 63 -68.49 28.07 39.54
C LEU A 63 -70.00 27.78 39.46
N ASN A 64 -70.67 28.37 38.47
CA ASN A 64 -72.09 28.21 38.16
C ASN A 64 -72.41 26.81 37.58
N ILE A 65 -72.18 25.76 38.39
CA ILE A 65 -72.56 24.38 38.05
C ILE A 65 -74.08 24.31 37.85
N PRO A 66 -74.59 23.83 36.70
CA PRO A 66 -76.03 23.69 36.44
C PRO A 66 -76.76 22.88 37.52
N LEU A 67 -77.98 23.28 37.86
CA LEU A 67 -78.82 22.62 38.89
C LEU A 67 -79.13 21.14 38.60
N LEU A 68 -79.01 20.74 37.33
CA LEU A 68 -79.22 19.36 36.86
C LEU A 68 -78.03 18.42 37.10
N LEU A 69 -76.85 18.93 37.51
CA LEU A 69 -75.67 18.09 37.76
C LEU A 69 -75.55 17.74 39.26
N PRO A 70 -75.19 16.48 39.60
CA PRO A 70 -75.05 16.08 41.00
C PRO A 70 -73.88 16.77 41.70
N SER A 71 -74.02 16.99 43.00
CA SER A 71 -73.02 17.58 43.88
C SER A 71 -72.00 16.54 44.36
N PRO A 72 -70.68 16.85 44.43
CA PRO A 72 -69.71 15.95 45.05
C PRO A 72 -69.96 15.83 46.56
N PHE A 73 -69.96 14.60 47.10
CA PHE A 73 -70.34 14.23 48.48
C PHE A 73 -69.60 14.97 49.62
N ASN A 74 -68.45 15.57 49.34
CA ASN A 74 -67.63 16.37 50.26
C ASN A 74 -67.67 17.88 49.93
N THR A 75 -68.81 18.34 49.42
CA THR A 75 -69.12 19.77 49.20
C THR A 75 -70.30 20.19 50.06
N LEU A 76 -70.30 21.45 50.51
CA LEU A 76 -71.39 22.04 51.26
C LEU A 76 -72.66 22.09 50.37
N PRO A 77 -73.83 21.61 50.85
CA PRO A 77 -75.09 21.69 50.11
C PRO A 77 -75.38 23.13 49.64
N ARG A 78 -75.90 23.26 48.42
CA ARG A 78 -76.03 24.57 47.76
C ARG A 78 -76.90 25.55 48.57
N ASP A 79 -77.94 25.03 49.22
CA ASP A 79 -78.88 25.78 50.05
C ASP A 79 -78.24 26.38 51.32
N ILE A 80 -77.14 25.80 51.81
CA ILE A 80 -76.35 26.38 52.91
C ILE A 80 -75.34 27.40 52.35
N SER A 81 -74.77 27.11 51.18
CA SER A 81 -73.78 28.00 50.53
C SER A 81 -74.37 29.32 50.03
N SER A 82 -75.66 29.38 49.71
CA SER A 82 -76.35 30.59 49.27
C SER A 82 -76.69 31.56 50.42
N ILE A 83 -76.80 31.06 51.64
CA ILE A 83 -77.10 31.85 52.86
C ILE A 83 -75.83 32.50 53.44
N LEU A 84 -74.65 31.95 53.14
CA LEU A 84 -73.37 32.34 53.74
C LEU A 84 -72.46 33.06 52.73
N SER A 85 -72.00 34.26 53.05
CA SER A 85 -71.04 34.95 52.18
C SER A 85 -69.66 34.28 52.19
N GLN A 86 -68.93 34.36 51.06
CA GLN A 86 -67.56 33.85 50.90
C GLN A 86 -66.63 34.24 52.06
N LYS A 87 -66.74 35.48 52.56
CA LYS A 87 -65.96 36.00 53.68
C LYS A 87 -66.20 35.22 54.99
N GLN A 88 -67.41 34.71 55.21
CA GLN A 88 -67.75 33.88 56.38
C GLN A 88 -67.26 32.44 56.18
N LEU A 89 -67.48 31.87 55.00
CA LEU A 89 -67.03 30.52 54.62
C LEU A 89 -65.50 30.37 54.77
N GLU A 90 -64.73 31.30 54.21
CA GLU A 90 -63.26 31.29 54.29
C GLU A 90 -62.73 31.72 55.67
N LYS A 91 -63.16 32.89 56.18
CA LYS A 91 -62.47 33.50 57.33
C LYS A 91 -62.96 33.02 58.68
N GLN A 92 -64.22 32.58 58.80
CA GLN A 92 -64.79 32.10 60.06
C GLN A 92 -64.87 30.57 60.09
N LEU A 93 -65.51 29.93 59.08
CA LEU A 93 -65.62 28.45 59.04
C LEU A 93 -64.33 27.75 58.60
N CYS A 94 -63.33 28.48 58.08
CA CYS A 94 -62.05 27.95 57.60
C CYS A 94 -62.19 26.93 56.45
N LEU A 95 -63.29 26.98 55.68
CA LEU A 95 -63.50 26.10 54.54
C LEU A 95 -62.61 26.53 53.35
N SER A 96 -62.34 25.59 52.44
CA SER A 96 -61.59 25.86 51.22
C SER A 96 -62.49 25.79 49.97
N PRO A 97 -62.24 26.61 48.95
CA PRO A 97 -63.02 26.58 47.71
C PRO A 97 -62.77 25.28 46.93
N LEU A 98 -63.84 24.74 46.34
CA LEU A 98 -63.77 23.53 45.53
C LEU A 98 -63.19 23.83 44.13
N LYS A 99 -61.88 23.60 43.95
CA LYS A 99 -61.21 23.78 42.65
C LYS A 99 -61.84 22.91 41.55
N LEU A 100 -61.98 23.48 40.36
CA LEU A 100 -62.52 22.84 39.13
C LEU A 100 -62.01 21.41 38.90
N LYS A 101 -60.70 21.17 39.11
CA LYS A 101 -60.11 19.83 39.02
C LYS A 101 -60.87 18.76 39.82
N TYR A 102 -61.19 19.01 41.10
CA TYR A 102 -61.89 18.04 41.95
C TYR A 102 -63.34 17.79 41.49
N ILE A 103 -63.98 18.79 40.87
CA ILE A 103 -65.33 18.66 40.28
C ILE A 103 -65.27 17.76 39.05
N LEU A 104 -64.24 17.90 38.22
CA LEU A 104 -64.04 17.06 37.04
C LEU A 104 -63.58 15.64 37.42
N ASP A 105 -62.68 15.48 38.39
CA ASP A 105 -62.29 14.16 38.93
C ASP A 105 -63.51 13.41 39.49
N PHE A 106 -64.47 14.12 40.11
CA PHE A 106 -65.76 13.54 40.55
C PHE A 106 -66.66 13.14 39.37
N TYR A 107 -66.94 14.05 38.43
CA TYR A 107 -67.81 13.75 37.30
C TYR A 107 -67.23 12.71 36.33
N LEU A 108 -65.90 12.49 36.33
CA LEU A 108 -65.23 11.48 35.52
C LEU A 108 -65.08 10.11 36.22
N ASP A 109 -65.51 9.94 37.48
CA ASP A 109 -65.67 8.60 38.06
C ASP A 109 -66.77 7.85 37.31
N ASN A 110 -66.53 6.57 37.01
CA ASN A 110 -67.46 5.70 36.28
C ASN A 110 -68.84 5.64 36.95
N LYS A 111 -68.92 5.75 38.28
CA LYS A 111 -70.20 5.81 39.01
C LYS A 111 -71.00 7.07 38.69
N CYS A 112 -70.33 8.23 38.64
CA CYS A 112 -70.99 9.49 38.31
C CYS A 112 -71.34 9.55 36.81
N LEU A 113 -70.44 9.09 35.93
CA LEU A 113 -70.70 8.97 34.48
C LEU A 113 -71.90 8.06 34.17
N GLN A 114 -72.13 7.01 34.98
CA GLN A 114 -73.33 6.17 34.89
C GLN A 114 -74.59 6.90 35.40
N GLN A 115 -74.52 7.58 36.54
CA GLN A 115 -75.64 8.39 37.07
C GLN A 115 -76.04 9.54 36.13
N LEU A 116 -75.09 10.13 35.41
CA LEU A 116 -75.31 11.16 34.39
C LEU A 116 -76.02 10.64 33.12
N SER A 117 -76.30 9.34 32.98
CA SER A 117 -76.93 8.74 31.78
C SER A 117 -78.43 9.09 31.59
N ILE A 118 -78.96 10.05 32.35
CA ILE A 118 -80.31 10.60 32.18
C ILE A 118 -80.28 11.61 31.02
N SER A 119 -81.33 11.64 30.20
CA SER A 119 -81.29 12.33 28.90
C SER A 119 -81.00 13.84 28.96
N GLU A 120 -81.24 14.50 30.08
CA GLU A 120 -81.12 15.96 30.25
C GLU A 120 -79.82 16.38 30.96
N THR A 121 -79.16 15.45 31.66
CA THR A 121 -77.97 15.77 32.48
C THR A 121 -76.67 15.72 31.68
N TYR A 122 -76.53 14.81 30.71
CA TYR A 122 -75.35 14.77 29.82
C TYR A 122 -75.13 16.04 28.97
N PRO A 123 -76.16 16.64 28.31
CA PRO A 123 -76.00 17.92 27.62
C PRO A 123 -75.47 19.03 28.53
N CYS A 124 -76.03 19.14 29.74
CA CYS A 124 -75.59 20.10 30.76
C CYS A 124 -74.12 19.88 31.18
N PHE A 125 -73.70 18.62 31.31
CA PHE A 125 -72.33 18.23 31.65
C PHE A 125 -71.32 18.59 30.53
N LEU A 126 -71.65 18.29 29.27
CA LEU A 126 -70.81 18.64 28.12
C LEU A 126 -70.68 20.16 27.95
N SER A 127 -71.76 20.92 28.19
CA SER A 127 -71.75 22.39 28.21
C SER A 127 -70.86 22.93 29.34
N PHE A 128 -70.98 22.38 30.55
CA PHE A 128 -70.13 22.76 31.69
C PHE A 128 -68.63 22.53 31.40
N ILE A 129 -68.25 21.37 30.83
CA ILE A 129 -66.84 21.13 30.46
C ILE A 129 -66.40 22.04 29.31
N SER A 130 -67.25 22.27 28.30
CA SER A 130 -66.89 23.15 27.17
C SER A 130 -66.72 24.61 27.58
N THR A 131 -67.53 25.13 28.50
CA THR A 131 -67.42 26.53 28.97
C THR A 131 -66.18 26.78 29.82
N HIS A 132 -65.66 25.75 30.49
CA HIS A 132 -64.45 25.82 31.31
C HIS A 132 -63.18 25.36 30.56
N SER A 133 -63.25 25.14 29.23
CA SER A 133 -62.15 24.64 28.40
C SER A 133 -61.04 25.69 28.20
N GLY A 134 -60.18 25.82 29.19
CA GLY A 134 -59.09 26.80 29.26
C GLY A 134 -58.68 27.17 30.69
N GLN A 135 -59.47 26.77 31.70
CA GLN A 135 -59.18 27.02 33.12
C GLN A 135 -58.36 25.89 33.79
N LEU A 136 -57.91 24.88 33.03
CA LEU A 136 -57.09 23.77 33.50
C LEU A 136 -55.70 23.80 32.88
N GLU A 137 -54.73 23.20 33.58
CA GLU A 137 -53.42 22.88 33.01
C GLU A 137 -53.55 21.86 31.86
N GLN A 138 -52.63 21.93 30.90
CA GLN A 138 -52.70 21.15 29.66
C GLN A 138 -52.72 19.63 29.92
N ASP A 139 -51.93 19.14 30.88
CA ASP A 139 -51.91 17.73 31.30
C ASP A 139 -53.22 17.26 31.94
N GLU A 140 -53.93 18.14 32.63
CA GLU A 140 -55.22 17.83 33.26
C GLU A 140 -56.33 17.81 32.21
N TRP A 141 -56.34 18.82 31.33
CA TRP A 141 -57.23 18.85 30.17
C TRP A 141 -57.05 17.62 29.25
N THR A 142 -55.81 17.20 29.00
CA THR A 142 -55.52 15.98 28.21
C THR A 142 -56.07 14.72 28.87
N LYS A 143 -56.09 14.63 30.22
CA LYS A 143 -56.73 13.50 30.93
C LYS A 143 -58.25 13.54 30.76
N VAL A 144 -58.90 14.69 30.94
CA VAL A 144 -60.35 14.88 30.72
C VAL A 144 -60.76 14.43 29.32
N ILE A 145 -60.07 14.93 28.28
CA ILE A 145 -60.30 14.54 26.88
C ILE A 145 -60.05 13.03 26.66
N THR A 146 -59.00 12.46 27.25
CA THR A 146 -58.67 11.03 27.10
C THR A 146 -59.73 10.11 27.70
N VAL A 147 -60.37 10.49 28.81
CA VAL A 147 -61.49 9.74 29.39
C VAL A 147 -62.72 9.89 28.50
N LEU A 148 -63.18 11.12 28.23
CA LEU A 148 -64.39 11.37 27.44
C LEU A 148 -64.35 10.71 26.06
N SER A 149 -63.19 10.73 25.38
CA SER A 149 -63.01 10.09 24.05
C SER A 149 -63.27 8.58 24.00
N LYS A 150 -63.37 7.91 25.15
CA LYS A 150 -63.63 6.47 25.31
C LYS A 150 -64.98 6.15 25.95
N THR A 151 -65.64 7.13 26.57
CA THR A 151 -66.92 6.96 27.28
C THR A 151 -68.10 7.14 26.33
N GLN A 152 -69.20 6.41 26.54
CA GLN A 152 -70.49 6.66 25.87
C GLN A 152 -71.15 7.92 26.44
N CYS A 153 -70.60 9.09 26.10
CA CYS A 153 -70.92 10.38 26.69
C CYS A 153 -71.67 11.34 25.75
N ILE A 154 -71.94 10.94 24.51
CA ILE A 154 -72.53 11.83 23.50
C ILE A 154 -73.98 11.44 23.17
N PRO A 155 -74.96 12.32 23.41
CA PRO A 155 -76.34 12.12 22.97
C PRO A 155 -76.47 12.28 21.46
N THR A 156 -77.11 11.30 20.80
CA THR A 156 -77.37 11.31 19.35
C THR A 156 -78.81 10.86 19.04
N ILE A 157 -79.26 11.03 17.79
CA ILE A 157 -80.55 10.49 17.33
C ILE A 157 -80.67 8.95 17.43
N GLN A 158 -79.55 8.24 17.63
CA GLN A 158 -79.51 6.79 17.89
C GLN A 158 -79.16 6.46 19.36
N GLY A 159 -79.49 7.36 20.28
CA GLY A 159 -79.18 7.24 21.72
C GLY A 159 -77.75 7.66 22.07
N MET A 160 -77.29 7.27 23.25
CA MET A 160 -75.94 7.59 23.73
C MET A 160 -74.87 6.80 22.96
N LYS A 161 -73.83 7.49 22.49
CA LYS A 161 -72.72 6.94 21.71
C LYS A 161 -71.38 7.41 22.26
N VAL A 162 -70.31 6.71 21.88
CA VAL A 162 -68.94 7.22 22.07
C VAL A 162 -68.67 8.36 21.08
N PRO A 163 -67.81 9.36 21.38
CA PRO A 163 -67.48 10.42 20.45
C PRO A 163 -67.11 9.93 19.04
N ARG A 164 -66.27 8.90 18.95
CA ARG A 164 -65.80 8.32 17.67
C ARG A 164 -66.88 7.70 16.79
N GLU A 165 -68.08 7.47 17.32
CA GLU A 165 -69.26 6.98 16.60
C GLU A 165 -70.27 8.10 16.31
N SER A 166 -70.12 9.28 16.93
CA SER A 166 -71.09 10.37 16.89
C SER A 166 -70.72 11.41 15.83
N PHE A 167 -71.70 11.94 15.10
CA PHE A 167 -71.48 12.91 14.02
C PHE A 167 -72.01 14.30 14.38
N VAL A 168 -71.18 15.33 14.22
CA VAL A 168 -71.65 16.72 14.22
C VAL A 168 -72.57 16.93 13.00
N LEU A 169 -73.68 17.65 13.17
CA LEU A 169 -74.59 18.02 12.09
C LEU A 169 -73.85 18.86 11.03
N SER A 170 -73.68 18.31 9.83
CA SER A 170 -73.11 18.96 8.64
C SER A 170 -73.91 18.54 7.39
N PRO A 171 -74.02 19.39 6.35
CA PRO A 171 -74.62 19.02 5.05
C PRO A 171 -73.94 17.84 4.32
N LEU A 172 -72.80 17.36 4.81
CA LEU A 172 -72.09 16.17 4.30
C LEU A 172 -72.36 14.89 5.12
N VAL A 173 -73.23 14.94 6.14
CA VAL A 173 -73.60 13.80 6.98
C VAL A 173 -75.03 13.36 6.64
N SER A 174 -75.23 12.07 6.34
CA SER A 174 -76.58 11.53 6.12
C SER A 174 -77.41 11.59 7.41
N PRO A 175 -78.67 12.06 7.36
CA PRO A 175 -79.54 12.19 8.55
C PRO A 175 -79.94 10.85 9.19
N GLN A 176 -79.56 9.71 8.59
CA GLN A 176 -79.74 8.38 9.17
C GLN A 176 -78.62 7.99 10.17
N LEU A 177 -77.51 8.72 10.17
CA LEU A 177 -76.35 8.48 11.04
C LEU A 177 -76.61 9.00 12.46
N PRO A 178 -75.90 8.50 13.50
CA PRO A 178 -75.97 9.02 14.87
C PRO A 178 -75.45 10.46 15.00
N CYS A 179 -76.30 11.40 14.57
CA CYS A 179 -76.06 12.84 14.63
C CYS A 179 -76.30 13.36 16.05
N ILE A 180 -75.43 14.25 16.51
CA ILE A 180 -75.42 14.80 17.88
C ILE A 180 -76.67 15.66 18.14
N VAL A 181 -77.31 15.44 19.30
CA VAL A 181 -78.50 16.18 19.75
C VAL A 181 -78.22 16.78 21.13
N LEU A 182 -78.11 18.10 21.22
CA LEU A 182 -77.71 18.83 22.44
C LEU A 182 -78.79 19.82 22.87
N ASN A 183 -79.99 19.30 23.13
CA ASN A 183 -81.08 20.10 23.69
C ASN A 183 -80.78 20.36 25.17
N ILE A 184 -80.61 21.62 25.56
CA ILE A 184 -80.48 22.05 26.96
C ILE A 184 -81.71 22.88 27.34
N PRO A 185 -82.44 22.53 28.42
CA PRO A 185 -83.49 23.40 28.96
C PRO A 185 -82.87 24.73 29.40
N GLN A 186 -83.40 25.85 28.89
CA GLN A 186 -82.99 27.17 29.37
C GLN A 186 -83.30 27.28 30.88
N SER A 187 -82.29 27.62 31.67
CA SER A 187 -82.36 27.53 33.12
C SER A 187 -83.36 28.53 33.71
N ILE A 188 -84.15 28.07 34.68
CA ILE A 188 -84.88 28.96 35.60
C ILE A 188 -83.86 29.81 36.36
N THR A 189 -83.64 31.04 35.88
CA THR A 189 -82.93 32.08 36.63
C THR A 189 -83.96 32.88 37.39
N ASN A 190 -83.95 32.76 38.72
CA ASN A 190 -84.78 33.59 39.58
C ASN A 190 -84.32 35.05 39.53
N ASN A 191 -84.98 35.85 38.69
CA ASN A 191 -85.38 37.21 39.00
C ASN A 191 -86.56 37.57 38.09
N ASN A 192 -87.54 38.28 38.64
CA ASN A 192 -88.60 38.87 37.83
C ASN A 192 -88.01 40.06 37.06
N ASP A 193 -88.35 40.21 35.78
CA ASP A 193 -89.11 41.38 35.33
C ASP A 193 -89.64 41.18 33.90
N THR A 194 -90.83 41.76 33.69
CA THR A 194 -91.60 42.00 32.45
C THR A 194 -91.19 41.31 31.13
N GLU A 195 -92.15 40.52 30.63
CA GLU A 195 -92.56 40.37 29.22
C GLU A 195 -91.73 41.07 28.13
N ASP A 196 -91.16 40.29 27.20
CA ASP A 196 -91.59 40.37 25.80
C ASP A 196 -91.37 39.04 25.04
N LYS A 197 -92.13 38.80 23.96
CA LYS A 197 -92.05 37.57 23.15
C LYS A 197 -91.51 37.83 21.75
N GLN A 198 -90.23 37.52 21.53
CA GLN A 198 -89.72 37.17 20.19
C GLN A 198 -88.95 35.85 20.23
N ILE A 199 -89.56 34.81 19.65
CA ILE A 199 -88.90 33.51 19.45
C ILE A 199 -88.00 33.64 18.22
N SER A 200 -86.71 33.80 18.43
CA SER A 200 -85.70 33.65 17.38
C SER A 200 -85.16 32.23 17.38
N GLU A 201 -85.16 31.54 16.23
CA GLU A 201 -84.71 30.14 16.09
C GLU A 201 -83.18 29.95 16.15
N ASN A 202 -82.47 30.86 16.82
CA ASN A 202 -81.04 30.75 17.11
C ASN A 202 -80.83 29.85 18.34
N PHE A 203 -80.91 28.53 18.13
CA PHE A 203 -80.38 27.56 19.08
C PHE A 203 -78.85 27.63 19.10
N GLU A 204 -78.28 28.60 19.83
CA GLU A 204 -76.85 28.62 20.14
C GLU A 204 -76.50 27.34 20.89
N ASN A 205 -75.80 26.44 20.19
CA ASN A 205 -75.45 25.13 20.72
C ASN A 205 -74.35 25.32 21.79
N PRO A 206 -74.64 25.11 23.10
CA PRO A 206 -73.80 25.61 24.19
C PRO A 206 -72.51 24.79 24.40
N VAL A 207 -72.32 23.75 23.59
CA VAL A 207 -71.09 22.96 23.52
C VAL A 207 -70.31 23.40 22.28
N SER A 208 -69.10 23.93 22.47
CA SER A 208 -68.28 24.41 21.36
C SER A 208 -67.91 23.28 20.40
N ILE A 209 -67.96 23.55 19.09
CA ILE A 209 -67.61 22.54 18.07
C ILE A 209 -66.15 22.10 18.23
N ASP A 210 -65.25 22.99 18.64
CA ASP A 210 -63.85 22.66 18.91
C ASP A 210 -63.65 21.75 20.13
N PHE A 211 -64.54 21.79 21.14
CA PHE A 211 -64.55 20.79 22.20
C PHE A 211 -64.98 19.42 21.66
N LEU A 212 -66.05 19.37 20.85
CA LEU A 212 -66.52 18.13 20.20
C LEU A 212 -65.43 17.51 19.30
N LYS A 213 -64.69 18.32 18.53
CA LYS A 213 -63.51 17.87 17.77
C LYS A 213 -62.42 17.28 18.69
N LYS A 214 -62.12 17.92 19.83
CA LYS A 214 -61.06 17.49 20.77
C LYS A 214 -61.38 16.15 21.44
N ILE A 215 -62.63 15.88 21.83
CA ILE A 215 -63.06 14.57 22.36
C ILE A 215 -63.20 13.49 21.27
N GLY A 216 -63.15 13.86 19.99
CA GLY A 216 -63.12 12.93 18.87
C GLY A 216 -64.48 12.64 18.24
N CYS A 217 -65.44 13.56 18.32
CA CYS A 217 -66.66 13.50 17.50
C CYS A 217 -66.30 13.68 16.02
N ARG A 218 -66.89 12.85 15.16
CA ARG A 218 -66.71 12.90 13.70
C ARG A 218 -67.45 14.09 13.11
N MET A 219 -66.93 14.64 12.03
CA MET A 219 -67.66 15.65 11.25
C MET A 219 -68.13 15.17 9.86
N PHE A 220 -67.66 14.01 9.40
CA PHE A 220 -68.01 13.45 8.08
C PHE A 220 -68.11 11.92 8.13
N ASN A 221 -68.96 11.35 7.28
CA ASN A 221 -68.92 9.93 6.95
C ASN A 221 -68.40 9.73 5.52
N PHE A 222 -67.12 9.36 5.40
CA PHE A 222 -66.47 9.11 4.11
C PHE A 222 -67.08 7.95 3.31
N ASN A 223 -67.87 7.07 3.95
CA ASN A 223 -68.51 5.95 3.28
C ASN A 223 -69.80 6.36 2.54
N SER A 224 -70.58 7.34 3.05
CA SER A 224 -71.92 7.65 2.52
C SER A 224 -71.97 8.48 1.23
N PHE A 225 -70.83 8.74 0.58
CA PHE A 225 -70.76 9.53 -0.67
C PHE A 225 -71.01 8.70 -1.95
N ASP A 226 -71.88 7.68 -1.91
CA ASP A 226 -72.20 6.81 -3.05
C ASP A 226 -73.60 7.03 -3.65
N ASP A 227 -74.58 7.51 -2.87
CA ASP A 227 -75.97 7.65 -3.31
C ASP A 227 -76.27 9.01 -3.97
N ASP A 228 -75.94 9.13 -5.27
CA ASP A 228 -76.77 9.92 -6.20
C ASP A 228 -76.60 9.39 -7.64
N SER A 229 -77.54 8.57 -8.10
CA SER A 229 -77.47 7.81 -9.36
C SER A 229 -78.05 8.58 -10.57
N SER A 230 -77.74 9.89 -10.67
CA SER A 230 -78.39 10.82 -11.61
C SER A 230 -77.43 11.51 -12.61
N VAL A 231 -77.02 10.77 -13.64
CA VAL A 231 -76.64 11.20 -15.04
C VAL A 231 -75.62 12.37 -15.22
N SER A 232 -75.03 12.91 -14.16
CA SER A 232 -73.91 13.85 -14.26
C SER A 232 -72.61 13.12 -14.61
N SER A 233 -71.73 13.77 -15.38
CA SER A 233 -70.40 13.24 -15.65
C SER A 233 -69.63 13.08 -14.34
N SER A 234 -68.94 11.95 -14.15
CA SER A 234 -68.35 11.60 -12.85
C SER A 234 -67.34 12.65 -12.35
N SER A 235 -66.58 13.25 -13.27
CA SER A 235 -65.74 14.44 -13.07
C SER A 235 -66.45 15.60 -12.37
N GLU A 236 -67.72 15.89 -12.69
CA GLU A 236 -68.49 16.97 -12.04
C GLU A 236 -68.90 16.61 -10.60
N THR A 237 -69.17 15.33 -10.34
CA THR A 237 -69.38 14.83 -8.96
C THR A 237 -68.10 14.93 -8.13
N MET A 238 -66.94 14.68 -8.74
CA MET A 238 -65.63 14.77 -8.07
C MET A 238 -65.26 16.24 -7.78
N LYS A 239 -65.44 17.15 -8.74
CA LYS A 239 -65.27 18.61 -8.57
C LYS A 239 -66.11 19.17 -7.42
N THR A 240 -67.40 18.82 -7.40
CA THR A 240 -68.33 19.33 -6.37
C THR A 240 -68.01 18.76 -4.99
N LEU A 241 -67.63 17.48 -4.89
CA LEU A 241 -67.19 16.86 -3.63
C LEU A 241 -65.92 17.52 -3.07
N ILE A 242 -64.89 17.75 -3.89
CA ILE A 242 -63.66 18.43 -3.46
C ILE A 242 -63.95 19.87 -3.01
N LYS A 243 -64.79 20.62 -3.73
CA LYS A 243 -65.17 21.98 -3.32
C LYS A 243 -65.94 22.02 -2.00
N LYS A 244 -66.78 21.01 -1.71
CA LYS A 244 -67.42 20.86 -0.38
C LYS A 244 -66.38 20.56 0.71
N PHE A 245 -65.45 19.63 0.50
CA PHE A 245 -64.39 19.35 1.48
C PHE A 245 -63.49 20.56 1.77
N ILE A 246 -63.16 21.37 0.76
CA ILE A 246 -62.37 22.60 0.94
C ILE A 246 -63.15 23.64 1.77
N LYS A 247 -64.46 23.79 1.51
CA LYS A 247 -65.31 24.71 2.30
C LYS A 247 -65.39 24.29 3.77
N GLU A 248 -65.38 23.00 4.07
CA GLU A 248 -65.45 22.46 5.44
C GLU A 248 -64.07 22.09 6.05
N ARG A 249 -62.96 22.38 5.36
CA ARG A 249 -61.57 22.09 5.80
C ARG A 249 -61.18 22.74 7.13
N ASN A 250 -61.77 23.90 7.44
CA ASN A 250 -61.57 24.62 8.71
C ASN A 250 -62.40 24.02 9.86
N ASN A 251 -63.48 23.32 9.53
CA ASN A 251 -64.36 22.70 10.51
C ASN A 251 -63.91 21.26 10.83
N MET A 252 -63.32 20.56 9.85
CA MET A 252 -62.77 19.21 9.96
C MET A 252 -61.78 19.04 11.13
N SER A 253 -61.90 17.96 11.89
CA SER A 253 -60.91 17.60 12.92
C SER A 253 -59.64 17.02 12.27
N GLN A 254 -58.48 17.12 12.95
CA GLN A 254 -57.25 16.50 12.45
C GLN A 254 -57.36 14.97 12.33
N ALA A 255 -58.23 14.33 13.13
CA ALA A 255 -58.52 12.91 13.05
C ALA A 255 -59.32 12.57 11.77
N ASP A 256 -60.39 13.32 11.48
CA ASP A 256 -61.15 13.18 10.23
C ASP A 256 -60.26 13.45 9.00
N PHE A 257 -59.39 14.47 9.08
CA PHE A 257 -58.49 14.81 7.99
C PHE A 257 -57.45 13.72 7.73
N ASN A 258 -56.90 13.11 8.78
CA ASN A 258 -56.01 11.96 8.64
C ASN A 258 -56.76 10.72 8.10
N GLU A 259 -58.01 10.49 8.52
CA GLU A 259 -58.84 9.40 8.03
C GLU A 259 -59.16 9.55 6.52
N LEU A 260 -59.37 10.78 6.03
CA LEU A 260 -59.54 11.10 4.61
C LEU A 260 -58.32 10.71 3.75
N LYS A 261 -57.09 10.81 4.28
CA LYS A 261 -55.84 10.44 3.57
C LYS A 261 -55.60 8.93 3.52
N GLU A 262 -56.05 8.20 4.54
CA GLU A 262 -55.75 6.77 4.72
C GLU A 262 -56.86 5.84 4.19
N LYS A 263 -58.12 6.29 4.15
CA LYS A 263 -59.24 5.48 3.64
C LYS A 263 -59.50 5.70 2.14
N PRO A 264 -60.10 4.70 1.44
CA PRO A 264 -60.56 4.88 0.06
C PRO A 264 -61.71 5.87 -0.01
N SER A 265 -61.43 7.09 -0.47
CA SER A 265 -62.34 8.25 -0.37
C SER A 265 -62.61 8.94 -1.71
N LEU A 266 -61.73 8.77 -2.71
CA LEU A 266 -61.79 9.45 -3.99
C LEU A 266 -62.09 8.46 -5.14
N LYS A 267 -62.80 8.92 -6.17
CA LYS A 267 -63.00 8.15 -7.41
C LYS A 267 -61.76 8.30 -8.31
N GLY A 268 -61.38 7.21 -8.97
CA GLY A 268 -60.19 7.13 -9.81
C GLY A 268 -60.50 6.49 -11.17
N THR A 269 -59.74 6.91 -12.18
CA THR A 269 -59.88 6.49 -13.59
C THR A 269 -58.51 6.26 -14.22
N THR A 270 -58.47 5.98 -15.53
CA THR A 270 -57.26 5.79 -16.34
C THR A 270 -57.40 6.53 -17.67
N LEU A 271 -56.29 6.95 -18.31
CA LEU A 271 -56.34 7.72 -19.57
C LEU A 271 -57.15 7.06 -20.68
N VAL A 272 -57.12 5.72 -20.73
CA VAL A 272 -58.06 4.94 -21.54
C VAL A 272 -59.10 4.39 -20.56
N PRO A 273 -60.34 4.90 -20.55
CA PRO A 273 -61.36 4.44 -19.60
C PRO A 273 -61.71 2.97 -19.85
N ARG A 274 -61.34 2.10 -18.90
CA ARG A 274 -61.95 0.77 -18.82
C ARG A 274 -63.36 0.95 -18.27
N LYS A 275 -64.36 0.36 -18.94
CA LYS A 275 -65.70 0.22 -18.37
C LYS A 275 -65.57 -0.50 -17.01
N GLU A 276 -66.39 -0.10 -16.05
CA GLU A 276 -66.42 -0.59 -14.66
C GLU A 276 -65.21 -0.18 -13.79
N THR A 277 -65.22 1.06 -13.28
CA THR A 277 -64.54 1.41 -12.02
C THR A 277 -65.35 2.42 -11.20
N THR A 278 -66.37 1.94 -10.48
CA THR A 278 -66.97 2.66 -9.33
C THR A 278 -66.08 2.61 -8.07
N ARG A 279 -64.87 2.06 -8.20
CA ARG A 279 -63.92 1.82 -7.12
C ARG A 279 -63.41 3.13 -6.53
N LYS A 280 -63.60 3.29 -5.22
CA LYS A 280 -62.88 4.29 -4.42
C LYS A 280 -61.42 3.86 -4.23
N TYR A 281 -60.52 4.84 -4.28
CA TYR A 281 -59.08 4.69 -4.07
C TYR A 281 -58.64 5.54 -2.88
N ILE A 282 -57.56 5.13 -2.21
CA ILE A 282 -56.91 5.95 -1.19
C ILE A 282 -56.19 7.10 -1.93
N PRO A 283 -56.22 8.37 -1.46
CA PRO A 283 -55.60 9.49 -2.18
C PRO A 283 -54.17 9.24 -2.68
N ARG A 284 -53.32 8.58 -1.87
CA ARG A 284 -51.93 8.21 -2.22
C ARG A 284 -51.78 7.18 -3.36
N GLU A 285 -52.85 6.52 -3.77
CA GLU A 285 -52.85 5.59 -4.91
C GLU A 285 -53.12 6.30 -6.25
N LEU A 286 -53.70 7.51 -6.18
CA LEU A 286 -54.08 8.33 -7.32
C LEU A 286 -53.01 9.35 -7.66
N HIS A 287 -52.92 9.68 -8.94
CA HIS A 287 -52.02 10.69 -9.48
C HIS A 287 -52.83 11.78 -10.19
N PHE A 288 -52.24 12.95 -10.43
CA PHE A 288 -52.87 13.95 -11.29
C PHE A 288 -52.86 13.51 -12.76
N SER A 289 -53.93 13.84 -13.49
CA SER A 289 -54.11 13.56 -14.93
C SER A 289 -52.89 13.97 -15.77
N SER A 290 -52.33 15.15 -15.50
CA SER A 290 -51.15 15.71 -16.15
C SER A 290 -49.91 14.81 -16.07
N VAL A 291 -49.77 14.01 -15.01
CA VAL A 291 -48.68 13.03 -14.84
C VAL A 291 -48.83 11.89 -15.85
N ALA A 292 -50.02 11.31 -15.94
CA ALA A 292 -50.29 10.23 -16.88
C ALA A 292 -50.20 10.71 -18.34
N ILE A 293 -50.78 11.88 -18.67
CA ILE A 293 -50.72 12.48 -20.02
C ILE A 293 -49.26 12.66 -20.44
N ARG A 294 -48.42 13.22 -19.56
CA ARG A 294 -47.01 13.49 -19.82
C ARG A 294 -46.17 12.23 -20.02
N LEU A 295 -46.52 11.14 -19.32
CA LEU A 295 -45.90 9.83 -19.44
C LEU A 295 -46.53 8.96 -20.54
N GLN A 296 -47.61 9.40 -21.18
CA GLN A 296 -48.49 8.60 -22.05
C GLN A 296 -48.97 7.29 -21.41
N TRP A 297 -49.01 7.24 -20.07
CA TRP A 297 -49.15 6.00 -19.30
C TRP A 297 -50.63 5.62 -19.15
N SER A 298 -51.12 4.83 -20.11
CA SER A 298 -52.53 4.46 -20.24
C SER A 298 -53.16 3.74 -19.04
N THR A 299 -52.35 3.09 -18.20
CA THR A 299 -52.78 2.28 -17.04
C THR A 299 -52.50 2.90 -15.67
N LEU A 300 -51.93 4.11 -15.60
CA LEU A 300 -51.68 4.79 -14.33
C LEU A 300 -53.01 5.25 -13.69
N PRO A 301 -53.33 4.88 -12.43
CA PRO A 301 -54.52 5.36 -11.75
C PRO A 301 -54.42 6.87 -11.50
N ILE A 302 -55.32 7.63 -12.11
CA ILE A 302 -55.45 9.08 -11.93
C ILE A 302 -56.75 9.42 -11.22
N ILE A 303 -56.81 10.57 -10.56
CA ILE A 303 -58.08 11.09 -10.04
C ILE A 303 -59.10 11.25 -11.17
N ASP A 304 -60.37 10.96 -10.89
CA ASP A 304 -61.49 11.15 -11.83
C ASP A 304 -61.90 12.63 -11.94
N TRP A 305 -60.93 13.46 -12.33
CA TRP A 305 -61.07 14.87 -12.71
C TRP A 305 -59.86 15.21 -13.58
N LEU A 306 -60.08 15.31 -14.90
CA LEU A 306 -59.00 15.48 -15.88
C LEU A 306 -58.43 16.90 -15.89
N ASP A 307 -59.29 17.91 -15.87
CA ASP A 307 -58.91 19.32 -16.06
C ASP A 307 -58.72 20.05 -14.71
N ILE A 308 -57.66 19.71 -13.98
CA ILE A 308 -57.26 20.41 -12.74
C ILE A 308 -56.14 21.40 -13.07
N ASN A 309 -56.34 22.69 -12.74
CA ASN A 309 -55.29 23.71 -12.85
C ASN A 309 -54.27 23.55 -11.70
N PRO A 310 -52.96 23.35 -11.98
CA PRO A 310 -51.92 23.19 -10.94
C PRO A 310 -51.82 24.33 -9.93
N ASN A 311 -52.27 25.54 -10.28
CA ASN A 311 -52.22 26.73 -9.43
C ASN A 311 -53.51 26.95 -8.61
N SER A 312 -54.47 26.00 -8.62
CA SER A 312 -55.75 26.17 -7.92
C SER A 312 -55.71 25.69 -6.46
N SER A 313 -56.62 26.21 -5.64
CA SER A 313 -56.80 25.76 -4.25
C SER A 313 -57.22 24.29 -4.18
N GLU A 314 -57.94 23.79 -5.19
CA GLU A 314 -58.28 22.37 -5.29
C GLU A 314 -57.06 21.50 -5.60
N TYR A 315 -56.12 21.92 -6.44
CA TYR A 315 -54.85 21.20 -6.65
C TYR A 315 -54.02 21.14 -5.37
N ALA A 316 -53.89 22.28 -4.67
CA ALA A 316 -53.20 22.36 -3.39
C ALA A 316 -53.83 21.45 -2.31
N PHE A 317 -55.16 21.41 -2.23
CA PHE A 317 -55.88 20.53 -1.30
C PHE A 317 -55.75 19.04 -1.68
N LEU A 318 -55.85 18.69 -2.96
CA LEU A 318 -55.66 17.32 -3.44
C LEU A 318 -54.24 16.81 -3.12
N LYS A 319 -53.23 17.68 -3.25
CA LYS A 319 -51.86 17.43 -2.80
C LYS A 319 -51.76 17.30 -1.28
N GLU A 320 -52.48 18.14 -0.51
CA GLU A 320 -52.52 18.08 0.95
C GLU A 320 -53.08 16.73 1.47
N ILE A 321 -54.13 16.19 0.85
CA ILE A 321 -54.70 14.87 1.20
C ILE A 321 -53.89 13.69 0.65
N GLY A 322 -52.93 13.93 -0.26
CA GLY A 322 -51.93 12.95 -0.68
C GLY A 322 -52.04 12.45 -2.13
N VAL A 323 -52.82 13.08 -3.01
CA VAL A 323 -52.79 12.77 -4.45
C VAL A 323 -51.41 13.08 -5.02
N GLN A 324 -50.84 12.14 -5.78
CA GLN A 324 -49.43 12.12 -6.13
C GLN A 324 -49.11 12.96 -7.39
N GLU A 325 -48.10 13.83 -7.27
CA GLU A 325 -47.55 14.62 -8.39
C GLU A 325 -46.56 13.83 -9.26
N VAL A 326 -46.09 12.67 -8.77
CA VAL A 326 -45.16 11.77 -9.46
C VAL A 326 -45.51 10.31 -9.15
N PRO A 327 -45.25 9.33 -10.04
CA PRO A 327 -45.45 7.92 -9.70
C PRO A 327 -44.43 7.44 -8.66
N ASN A 328 -44.78 6.41 -7.89
CA ASN A 328 -43.80 5.69 -7.06
C ASN A 328 -42.63 5.18 -7.92
N LEU A 329 -41.41 5.31 -7.41
CA LEU A 329 -40.16 5.01 -8.12
C LEU A 329 -40.07 3.56 -8.65
N GLU A 330 -40.57 2.56 -7.92
CA GLU A 330 -40.60 1.16 -8.37
C GLU A 330 -41.52 0.98 -9.59
N LYS A 331 -42.68 1.65 -9.57
CA LYS A 331 -43.63 1.66 -10.70
C LYS A 331 -43.00 2.38 -11.90
N LEU A 332 -42.33 3.51 -11.68
CA LEU A 332 -41.67 4.27 -12.75
C LEU A 332 -40.50 3.48 -13.37
N ILE A 333 -39.68 2.79 -12.56
CA ILE A 333 -38.64 1.86 -13.03
C ILE A 333 -39.25 0.74 -13.87
N THR A 334 -40.37 0.16 -13.42
CA THR A 334 -41.11 -0.85 -14.19
C THR A 334 -41.59 -0.32 -15.54
N GLN A 335 -42.07 0.93 -15.60
CA GLN A 335 -42.47 1.61 -16.84
C GLN A 335 -41.28 1.87 -17.78
N ILE A 336 -40.12 2.32 -17.25
CA ILE A 336 -38.88 2.49 -18.03
C ILE A 336 -38.46 1.16 -18.69
N ILE A 337 -38.55 0.05 -17.96
CA ILE A 337 -38.25 -1.29 -18.48
C ILE A 337 -39.25 -1.70 -19.57
N GLN A 338 -40.54 -1.41 -19.42
CA GLN A 338 -41.56 -1.70 -20.44
C GLN A 338 -41.33 -0.87 -21.72
N GLU A 339 -41.08 0.44 -21.60
CA GLU A 339 -40.78 1.33 -22.72
C GLU A 339 -39.50 0.91 -23.45
N HIS A 340 -38.41 0.60 -22.74
CA HIS A 340 -37.18 0.07 -23.34
C HIS A 340 -37.45 -1.22 -24.15
N ASN A 341 -38.24 -2.15 -23.60
CA ASN A 341 -38.59 -3.40 -24.30
C ASN A 341 -39.46 -3.18 -25.55
N VAL A 342 -40.21 -2.07 -25.62
CA VAL A 342 -40.94 -1.67 -26.84
C VAL A 342 -39.98 -1.05 -27.86
N GLU A 343 -39.13 -0.10 -27.48
CA GLU A 343 -38.18 0.54 -28.40
C GLU A 343 -37.13 -0.45 -28.93
N LYS A 344 -36.64 -1.38 -28.10
CA LYS A 344 -35.70 -2.41 -28.54
C LYS A 344 -36.29 -3.33 -29.63
N ARG A 345 -37.60 -3.59 -29.60
CA ARG A 345 -38.28 -4.33 -30.69
C ARG A 345 -38.36 -3.52 -31.99
N LYS A 346 -38.46 -2.19 -31.91
CA LYS A 346 -38.46 -1.30 -33.08
C LYS A 346 -37.07 -1.12 -33.70
N GLN A 347 -36.01 -1.15 -32.89
CA GLN A 347 -34.63 -1.05 -33.40
C GLN A 347 -34.31 -2.12 -34.46
N ASN A 348 -34.81 -3.34 -34.26
CA ASN A 348 -34.67 -4.47 -35.20
C ASN A 348 -35.34 -4.24 -36.57
N SER A 349 -35.92 -3.07 -36.82
CA SER A 349 -36.55 -2.65 -38.08
C SER A 349 -35.98 -1.30 -38.57
N ASN A 350 -34.66 -1.12 -38.43
CA ASN A 350 -33.88 0.08 -38.83
C ASN A 350 -34.22 1.38 -38.05
N GLY A 351 -34.82 1.29 -36.86
CA GLY A 351 -35.09 2.44 -36.01
C GLY A 351 -33.89 2.84 -35.14
N LYS A 352 -33.55 4.14 -35.07
CA LYS A 352 -32.67 4.65 -34.01
C LYS A 352 -33.35 4.49 -32.64
N TYR A 353 -32.60 4.05 -31.62
CA TYR A 353 -33.10 3.95 -30.25
C TYR A 353 -33.65 5.29 -29.75
N GLN A 354 -34.85 5.25 -29.15
CA GLN A 354 -35.43 6.38 -28.42
C GLN A 354 -35.38 6.09 -26.92
N ILE A 355 -35.09 7.11 -26.11
CA ILE A 355 -35.07 6.97 -24.66
C ILE A 355 -36.52 6.92 -24.13
N PRO A 356 -36.84 6.01 -23.18
CA PRO A 356 -38.09 6.00 -22.43
C PRO A 356 -38.53 7.38 -21.92
N LEU A 357 -39.78 7.78 -22.19
CA LEU A 357 -40.38 9.00 -21.63
C LEU A 357 -40.41 8.95 -20.10
N ALA A 358 -40.58 7.76 -19.52
CA ALA A 358 -40.47 7.55 -18.09
C ALA A 358 -39.07 7.87 -17.54
N LEU A 359 -37.99 7.71 -18.32
CA LEU A 359 -36.63 8.08 -17.91
C LEU A 359 -36.41 9.60 -18.02
N HIS A 360 -36.95 10.25 -19.05
CA HIS A 360 -36.98 11.71 -19.14
C HIS A 360 -37.73 12.34 -17.95
N PHE A 361 -38.87 11.79 -17.55
CA PHE A 361 -39.64 12.24 -16.39
C PHE A 361 -38.87 12.00 -15.08
N PHE A 362 -38.27 10.80 -14.92
CA PHE A 362 -37.44 10.46 -13.77
C PHE A 362 -36.33 11.49 -13.54
N ALA A 363 -35.56 11.82 -14.59
CA ALA A 363 -34.43 12.75 -14.49
C ALA A 363 -34.85 14.17 -14.10
N GLU A 364 -35.92 14.72 -14.69
CA GLU A 364 -36.41 16.05 -14.33
C GLU A 364 -36.92 16.09 -12.88
N LYS A 365 -37.59 15.03 -12.41
CA LYS A 365 -38.20 14.99 -11.08
C LYS A 365 -37.32 14.40 -9.98
N PHE A 366 -36.11 13.94 -10.31
CA PHE A 366 -35.21 13.25 -9.38
C PHE A 366 -34.90 14.08 -8.14
N GLN A 367 -34.32 15.27 -8.32
CA GLN A 367 -33.87 16.11 -7.21
C GLN A 367 -35.03 16.61 -6.33
N GLN A 368 -36.23 16.77 -6.90
CA GLN A 368 -37.40 17.30 -6.19
C GLN A 368 -38.17 16.23 -5.41
N TYR A 369 -38.28 14.99 -5.92
CA TYR A 369 -39.16 13.96 -5.34
C TYR A 369 -38.48 12.61 -5.04
N TYR A 370 -37.46 12.20 -5.80
CA TYR A 370 -36.86 10.87 -5.67
C TYR A 370 -35.56 10.85 -4.85
N PHE A 371 -34.84 11.97 -4.73
CA PHE A 371 -33.55 12.03 -4.03
C PHE A 371 -33.62 11.53 -2.57
N SER A 372 -34.68 11.85 -1.83
CA SER A 372 -34.88 11.42 -0.43
C SER A 372 -35.27 9.93 -0.27
N SER A 373 -35.70 9.27 -1.35
CA SER A 373 -36.03 7.84 -1.37
C SER A 373 -34.98 7.00 -2.10
N TRP A 374 -34.00 7.64 -2.75
CA TRP A 374 -32.91 6.98 -3.45
C TRP A 374 -31.95 6.28 -2.47
N LYS A 375 -31.91 4.94 -2.52
CA LYS A 375 -30.99 4.11 -1.73
C LYS A 375 -30.30 3.10 -2.63
N MET A 376 -28.97 3.09 -2.59
CA MET A 376 -28.16 2.19 -3.41
C MET A 376 -28.36 0.70 -3.05
N GLU A 377 -28.70 0.42 -1.78
CA GLU A 377 -28.93 -0.93 -1.26
C GLU A 377 -30.11 -1.65 -1.93
N THR A 378 -31.18 -0.90 -2.23
CA THR A 378 -32.42 -1.43 -2.82
C THR A 378 -32.49 -1.17 -4.33
N ILE A 379 -32.14 0.04 -4.78
CA ILE A 379 -32.30 0.46 -6.18
C ILE A 379 -31.02 0.23 -7.01
N GLY A 380 -29.85 0.14 -6.36
CA GLY A 380 -28.56 0.05 -7.05
C GLY A 380 -28.41 -1.18 -7.94
N LYS A 381 -29.20 -2.23 -7.71
CA LYS A 381 -29.25 -3.49 -8.49
C LYS A 381 -30.35 -3.52 -9.56
N CYS A 382 -31.24 -2.53 -9.59
CA CYS A 382 -32.37 -2.50 -10.53
C CYS A 382 -31.87 -2.15 -11.94
N ARG A 383 -32.03 -3.06 -12.92
CA ARG A 383 -31.60 -2.83 -14.30
C ARG A 383 -32.60 -1.94 -15.04
N PHE A 384 -32.35 -0.63 -15.10
CA PHE A 384 -33.23 0.32 -15.80
C PHE A 384 -32.52 1.43 -16.59
N LEU A 385 -31.19 1.52 -16.53
CA LEU A 385 -30.42 2.55 -17.23
C LEU A 385 -29.99 2.06 -18.62
N PRO A 386 -30.44 2.68 -19.74
CA PRO A 386 -30.00 2.31 -21.07
C PRO A 386 -28.48 2.51 -21.23
N SER A 387 -27.80 1.44 -21.63
CA SER A 387 -26.34 1.35 -21.67
C SER A 387 -25.87 0.61 -22.92
N TYR A 388 -24.63 0.89 -23.34
CA TYR A 388 -23.90 0.07 -24.30
C TYR A 388 -23.35 -1.20 -23.66
N LEU A 389 -23.19 -2.22 -24.51
CA LEU A 389 -22.52 -3.48 -24.17
C LEU A 389 -21.00 -3.24 -24.03
N PRO A 390 -20.32 -3.78 -22.99
CA PRO A 390 -18.87 -3.71 -22.89
C PRO A 390 -18.16 -4.44 -24.03
N GLY A 391 -16.95 -3.98 -24.36
CA GLY A 391 -16.06 -4.64 -25.34
C GLY A 391 -16.28 -4.24 -26.80
N LYS A 392 -17.17 -3.28 -27.09
CA LYS A 392 -17.33 -2.65 -28.41
C LYS A 392 -17.03 -1.15 -28.35
N THR A 393 -16.49 -0.60 -29.42
CA THR A 393 -16.27 0.85 -29.59
C THR A 393 -17.60 1.62 -29.67
N ILE A 394 -17.54 2.95 -29.66
CA ILE A 394 -18.73 3.81 -29.87
C ILE A 394 -19.32 3.53 -31.26
N ASP A 395 -18.48 3.51 -32.30
CA ASP A 395 -18.91 3.39 -33.69
C ASP A 395 -19.54 2.01 -33.99
N GLU A 396 -18.96 0.92 -33.46
CA GLU A 396 -19.56 -0.43 -33.52
C GLU A 396 -20.89 -0.54 -32.74
N ASN A 397 -21.14 0.37 -31.80
CA ASN A 397 -22.36 0.44 -31.00
C ASN A 397 -23.41 1.43 -31.55
N ILE A 398 -23.12 2.19 -32.63
CA ILE A 398 -24.14 3.06 -33.28
C ILE A 398 -25.32 2.22 -33.80
N ASN A 399 -25.04 1.00 -34.28
CA ASN A 399 -26.04 -0.01 -34.67
C ASN A 399 -26.18 -1.13 -33.60
N GLY A 400 -25.77 -0.86 -32.35
CA GLY A 400 -25.60 -1.88 -31.31
C GLY A 400 -26.85 -2.21 -30.48
N ASP A 401 -26.83 -3.40 -29.89
CA ASP A 401 -27.79 -3.86 -28.88
C ASP A 401 -27.72 -2.97 -27.62
N VAL A 402 -28.68 -2.07 -27.44
CA VAL A 402 -28.85 -1.34 -26.17
C VAL A 402 -29.29 -2.34 -25.09
N ILE A 403 -28.67 -2.29 -23.92
CA ILE A 403 -29.01 -3.10 -22.74
C ILE A 403 -29.49 -2.22 -21.60
N LEU A 404 -30.18 -2.80 -20.62
CA LEU A 404 -30.44 -2.16 -19.34
C LEU A 404 -29.38 -2.59 -18.32
N SER A 405 -28.76 -1.61 -17.68
CA SER A 405 -27.79 -1.82 -16.59
C SER A 405 -28.34 -1.32 -15.27
N ALA A 406 -27.78 -1.86 -14.19
CA ALA A 406 -28.01 -1.41 -12.84
C ALA A 406 -27.04 -0.26 -12.48
N PRO A 407 -27.44 0.69 -11.60
CA PRO A 407 -26.56 1.78 -11.14
C PRO A 407 -25.22 1.34 -10.53
N ASP A 408 -25.09 0.10 -10.03
CA ASP A 408 -23.85 -0.45 -9.47
C ASP A 408 -22.91 -1.11 -10.50
N GLU A 409 -23.41 -1.41 -11.71
CA GLU A 409 -22.67 -2.03 -12.82
C GLU A 409 -22.22 -1.04 -13.90
N VAL A 410 -22.92 0.11 -14.03
CA VAL A 410 -22.74 1.04 -15.15
C VAL A 410 -21.81 2.20 -14.81
N PHE A 411 -21.05 2.64 -15.81
CA PHE A 411 -20.17 3.80 -15.72
C PHE A 411 -20.56 4.87 -16.75
N LYS A 412 -20.19 6.12 -16.47
CA LYS A 412 -20.48 7.26 -17.36
C LYS A 412 -19.74 7.17 -18.68
N PHE A 413 -18.47 6.76 -18.67
CA PHE A 413 -17.62 6.75 -19.86
C PHE A 413 -17.37 5.35 -20.42
N VAL A 414 -17.21 5.29 -21.73
CA VAL A 414 -17.04 4.04 -22.50
C VAL A 414 -15.75 3.34 -22.08
N ASN A 415 -15.85 2.04 -21.80
CA ASN A 415 -14.73 1.24 -21.34
C ASN A 415 -14.85 -0.24 -21.80
N PRO A 416 -13.73 -0.98 -21.94
CA PRO A 416 -13.75 -2.32 -22.55
C PRO A 416 -14.34 -3.42 -21.66
N LEU A 417 -14.53 -3.20 -20.34
CA LEU A 417 -14.84 -4.27 -19.38
C LEU A 417 -16.26 -4.19 -18.79
N CYS A 418 -16.84 -2.99 -18.66
CA CYS A 418 -18.09 -2.74 -17.94
C CYS A 418 -19.12 -1.97 -18.80
N PRO A 419 -20.43 -2.18 -18.61
CA PRO A 419 -21.47 -1.39 -19.27
C PRO A 419 -21.27 0.12 -19.09
N SER A 420 -21.61 0.88 -20.13
CA SER A 420 -21.40 2.34 -20.18
C SER A 420 -22.69 3.04 -20.59
N LEU A 421 -23.02 4.19 -19.97
CA LEU A 421 -24.23 4.95 -20.30
C LEU A 421 -24.23 5.43 -21.76
N LEU A 422 -25.43 5.50 -22.37
CA LEU A 422 -25.60 6.14 -23.68
C LEU A 422 -25.33 7.67 -23.58
N PRO A 423 -24.68 8.29 -24.59
CA PRO A 423 -24.48 9.75 -24.64
C PRO A 423 -25.79 10.54 -24.50
N GLU A 424 -26.88 10.09 -25.09
CA GLU A 424 -28.19 10.71 -24.94
C GLU A 424 -28.72 10.62 -23.49
N VAL A 425 -28.41 9.54 -22.75
CA VAL A 425 -28.77 9.39 -21.33
C VAL A 425 -27.90 10.29 -20.44
N ILE A 426 -26.62 10.43 -20.77
CA ILE A 426 -25.69 11.35 -20.10
C ILE A 426 -26.18 12.80 -20.25
N ASN A 427 -26.47 13.23 -21.48
CA ASN A 427 -26.99 14.57 -21.78
C ASN A 427 -28.36 14.82 -21.12
N LEU A 428 -29.25 13.81 -21.13
CA LEU A 428 -30.56 13.84 -20.47
C LEU A 428 -30.41 14.12 -18.97
N PHE A 429 -29.50 13.42 -18.28
CA PHE A 429 -29.28 13.66 -16.86
C PHE A 429 -28.58 15.00 -16.61
N GLN A 430 -27.49 15.32 -17.34
CA GLN A 430 -26.75 16.59 -17.18
C GLN A 430 -27.61 17.85 -17.34
N LYS A 431 -28.70 17.78 -18.11
CA LYS A 431 -29.68 18.87 -18.25
C LYS A 431 -30.42 19.22 -16.94
N TYR A 432 -30.54 18.27 -16.01
CA TYR A 432 -31.37 18.41 -14.80
C TYR A 432 -30.63 18.12 -13.49
N LEU A 433 -29.53 17.34 -13.51
CA LEU A 433 -28.77 16.91 -12.34
C LEU A 433 -27.31 16.56 -12.68
N SER A 434 -26.44 16.56 -11.67
CA SER A 434 -25.11 15.94 -11.81
C SER A 434 -25.25 14.42 -11.69
N ILE A 435 -24.75 13.67 -12.68
CA ILE A 435 -24.82 12.19 -12.72
C ILE A 435 -24.27 11.52 -11.45
N SER A 436 -23.32 12.17 -10.76
CA SER A 436 -22.79 11.72 -9.46
C SER A 436 -23.86 11.60 -8.36
N SER A 437 -25.01 12.30 -8.44
CA SER A 437 -26.11 12.16 -7.49
C SER A 437 -26.86 10.82 -7.60
N LEU A 438 -26.63 10.06 -8.68
CA LEU A 438 -27.12 8.68 -8.85
C LEU A 438 -26.12 7.64 -8.31
N SER A 439 -25.03 8.07 -7.69
CA SER A 439 -23.87 7.24 -7.26
C SER A 439 -23.10 6.56 -8.42
N ILE A 440 -23.45 6.88 -9.68
CA ILE A 440 -22.75 6.40 -10.88
C ILE A 440 -21.39 7.08 -10.96
N ARG A 441 -20.35 6.30 -11.25
CA ARG A 441 -18.96 6.79 -11.35
C ARG A 441 -18.56 7.04 -12.80
N ASP A 442 -17.57 7.91 -12.97
CA ASP A 442 -16.99 8.21 -14.27
C ASP A 442 -16.32 6.95 -14.89
N HIS A 443 -15.55 6.21 -14.07
CA HIS A 443 -14.89 4.95 -14.42
C HIS A 443 -14.95 3.93 -13.25
N PRO A 444 -14.78 2.61 -13.51
CA PRO A 444 -14.55 1.62 -12.46
C PRO A 444 -13.22 1.85 -11.75
N THR A 445 -13.13 1.47 -10.47
CA THR A 445 -11.83 1.44 -9.76
C THR A 445 -10.96 0.30 -10.28
N LEU A 446 -9.63 0.47 -10.22
CA LEU A 446 -8.67 -0.49 -10.76
C LEU A 446 -8.89 -1.94 -10.24
N SER A 447 -9.22 -2.13 -8.95
CA SER A 447 -9.57 -3.48 -8.45
C SER A 447 -10.85 -4.03 -9.07
N LYS A 448 -11.93 -3.24 -9.18
CA LYS A 448 -13.21 -3.74 -9.72
C LYS A 448 -13.08 -4.09 -11.20
N ALA A 449 -12.30 -3.31 -11.95
CA ALA A 449 -11.94 -3.63 -13.33
C ALA A 449 -11.14 -4.95 -13.42
N PHE A 450 -10.11 -5.12 -12.58
CA PHE A 450 -9.31 -6.36 -12.55
C PHE A 450 -10.12 -7.59 -12.10
N ASP A 451 -11.04 -7.44 -11.13
CA ASP A 451 -11.90 -8.54 -10.67
C ASP A 451 -12.82 -9.05 -11.80
N ILE A 452 -13.40 -8.13 -12.60
CA ILE A 452 -14.20 -8.48 -13.79
C ILE A 452 -13.32 -9.11 -14.90
N LEU A 453 -12.10 -8.59 -15.08
CA LEU A 453 -11.13 -9.14 -16.03
C LEU A 453 -10.74 -10.58 -15.68
N MET A 454 -10.55 -10.89 -14.40
CA MET A 454 -10.23 -12.24 -13.94
C MET A 454 -11.42 -13.21 -14.04
N GLU A 455 -12.64 -12.74 -13.78
CA GLU A 455 -13.88 -13.52 -13.98
C GLU A 455 -14.04 -13.96 -15.44
N LYS A 456 -13.76 -13.06 -16.39
CA LYS A 456 -13.99 -13.26 -17.84
C LYS A 456 -12.68 -13.41 -18.64
N LYS A 457 -11.62 -13.89 -17.98
CA LYS A 457 -10.23 -13.92 -18.49
C LYS A 457 -10.08 -14.50 -19.90
N THR A 458 -10.80 -15.57 -20.23
CA THR A 458 -10.73 -16.26 -21.54
C THR A 458 -11.23 -15.41 -22.70
N ASN A 459 -12.13 -14.46 -22.43
CA ASN A 459 -12.80 -13.66 -23.45
C ASN A 459 -12.05 -12.34 -23.68
N PHE A 460 -11.27 -11.90 -22.69
CA PHE A 460 -10.60 -10.60 -22.67
C PHE A 460 -9.09 -10.69 -22.83
N LEU A 461 -8.40 -11.74 -22.37
CA LEU A 461 -6.93 -11.81 -22.34
C LEU A 461 -6.35 -12.64 -23.48
N THR A 462 -6.43 -12.08 -24.69
CA THR A 462 -5.69 -12.55 -25.87
C THR A 462 -4.53 -11.60 -26.17
N LYS A 463 -3.52 -12.07 -26.91
CA LYS A 463 -2.40 -11.21 -27.38
C LYS A 463 -2.85 -9.97 -28.19
N GLN A 464 -4.03 -9.98 -28.83
CA GLN A 464 -4.56 -8.85 -29.59
C GLN A 464 -5.33 -7.84 -28.72
N SER A 465 -6.03 -8.32 -27.69
CA SER A 465 -6.87 -7.48 -26.81
C SER A 465 -6.12 -6.98 -25.57
N ALA A 466 -5.06 -7.65 -25.13
CA ALA A 466 -4.25 -7.26 -23.98
C ALA A 466 -3.64 -5.85 -24.06
N PRO A 467 -3.10 -5.37 -25.20
CA PRO A 467 -2.66 -3.98 -25.37
C PRO A 467 -3.71 -2.96 -24.93
N HIS A 468 -4.91 -3.07 -25.51
CA HIS A 468 -6.03 -2.16 -25.26
C HIS A 468 -6.52 -2.23 -23.80
N ILE A 469 -6.52 -3.41 -23.19
CA ILE A 469 -6.97 -3.60 -21.80
C ILE A 469 -5.93 -3.13 -20.81
N PHE A 470 -4.64 -3.44 -20.98
CA PHE A 470 -3.59 -3.01 -20.06
C PHE A 470 -3.35 -1.50 -20.15
N ALA A 471 -3.41 -0.90 -21.35
CA ALA A 471 -3.42 0.55 -21.52
C ALA A 471 -4.62 1.21 -20.80
N TYR A 472 -5.82 0.63 -20.92
CA TYR A 472 -7.01 1.09 -20.18
C TYR A 472 -6.83 0.97 -18.66
N LEU A 473 -6.27 -0.14 -18.15
CA LEU A 473 -5.99 -0.30 -16.72
C LEU A 473 -4.92 0.69 -16.21
N ASN A 474 -3.96 1.10 -17.05
CA ASN A 474 -2.97 2.13 -16.69
C ASN A 474 -3.64 3.48 -16.36
N GLY A 475 -4.74 3.80 -17.04
CA GLY A 475 -5.52 5.03 -16.83
C GLY A 475 -6.48 5.00 -15.64
N LEU A 476 -6.53 3.92 -14.85
CA LEU A 476 -7.46 3.80 -13.72
C LEU A 476 -6.81 4.09 -12.36
N GLU A 477 -7.48 4.94 -11.59
CA GLU A 477 -7.13 5.18 -10.19
C GLU A 477 -7.29 3.93 -9.31
N GLY A 478 -6.37 3.79 -8.34
CA GLY A 478 -6.39 2.72 -7.34
C GLY A 478 -5.17 1.81 -7.32
N LEU A 479 -4.11 2.10 -8.09
CA LEU A 479 -2.83 1.41 -7.98
C LEU A 479 -2.24 1.60 -6.57
N ASN A 480 -2.05 0.50 -5.84
CA ASN A 480 -1.43 0.50 -4.51
C ASN A 480 -0.79 -0.85 -4.19
N GLY A 481 0.03 -0.90 -3.14
CA GLY A 481 0.75 -2.12 -2.74
C GLY A 481 -0.14 -3.32 -2.36
N ALA A 482 -1.41 -3.12 -1.99
CA ALA A 482 -2.35 -4.22 -1.75
C ALA A 482 -2.91 -4.79 -3.06
N PHE A 483 -3.21 -3.92 -4.04
CA PHE A 483 -3.57 -4.32 -5.40
C PHE A 483 -2.41 -5.07 -6.07
N ILE A 484 -1.18 -4.56 -6.01
CA ILE A 484 0.01 -5.22 -6.57
C ILE A 484 0.21 -6.62 -5.97
N LYS A 485 0.08 -6.77 -4.63
CA LYS A 485 0.12 -8.07 -3.92
C LYS A 485 -1.05 -9.02 -4.23
N LYS A 486 -2.14 -8.53 -4.83
CA LYS A 486 -3.27 -9.31 -5.36
C LYS A 486 -2.98 -9.74 -6.79
N VAL A 487 -2.55 -8.82 -7.65
CA VAL A 487 -2.26 -9.07 -9.09
C VAL A 487 -1.11 -10.06 -9.28
N SER A 488 0.00 -9.90 -8.54
CA SER A 488 1.22 -10.73 -8.71
C SER A 488 1.02 -12.23 -8.49
N LYS A 489 -0.06 -12.63 -7.83
CA LYS A 489 -0.42 -14.03 -7.58
C LYS A 489 -1.13 -14.70 -8.77
N HIS A 490 -1.69 -13.92 -9.69
CA HIS A 490 -2.59 -14.41 -10.74
C HIS A 490 -1.88 -14.58 -12.08
N ASN A 491 -2.28 -15.61 -12.81
CA ASN A 491 -1.93 -15.83 -14.22
C ASN A 491 -2.89 -15.04 -15.10
N PHE A 492 -2.42 -13.97 -15.75
CA PHE A 492 -3.27 -13.12 -16.61
C PHE A 492 -2.52 -12.40 -17.75
N ILE A 493 -1.19 -12.42 -17.81
CA ILE A 493 -0.43 -11.86 -18.94
C ILE A 493 -0.40 -12.92 -20.05
N PRO A 494 -0.93 -12.68 -21.27
CA PRO A 494 -0.95 -13.69 -22.31
C PRO A 494 0.40 -13.82 -23.03
N LEU A 495 0.99 -15.01 -22.99
CA LEU A 495 2.11 -15.42 -23.82
C LEU A 495 1.63 -16.43 -24.87
N GLN A 496 2.20 -16.37 -26.07
CA GLN A 496 1.91 -17.28 -27.17
C GLN A 496 2.97 -18.38 -27.17
N ASP A 497 2.56 -19.62 -26.91
CA ASP A 497 3.44 -20.79 -26.91
C ASP A 497 3.83 -21.22 -28.34
N LEU A 498 4.86 -22.07 -28.46
CA LEU A 498 5.27 -22.75 -29.70
C LEU A 498 4.12 -23.52 -30.36
N SER A 499 3.13 -23.98 -29.59
CA SER A 499 1.87 -24.59 -30.08
C SER A 499 0.83 -23.61 -30.64
N ASN A 500 1.12 -22.29 -30.67
CA ASN A 500 0.16 -21.20 -30.88
C ASN A 500 -0.98 -21.13 -29.83
N SER A 501 -0.89 -21.87 -28.71
CA SER A 501 -1.84 -21.71 -27.61
C SER A 501 -1.55 -20.44 -26.78
N ASN A 502 -2.63 -19.80 -26.30
CA ASN A 502 -2.58 -18.54 -25.55
C ASN A 502 -2.52 -18.85 -24.04
N ILE A 503 -1.31 -18.94 -23.50
CA ILE A 503 -1.04 -19.28 -22.10
C ILE A 503 -1.05 -18.01 -21.25
N LEU A 504 -1.74 -18.04 -20.10
CA LEU A 504 -1.70 -16.94 -19.14
C LEU A 504 -0.59 -17.16 -18.11
N ILE A 505 0.29 -16.17 -17.95
CA ILE A 505 1.50 -16.21 -17.11
C ILE A 505 1.41 -15.14 -16.00
N LYS A 506 2.21 -15.29 -14.94
CA LYS A 506 2.30 -14.37 -13.80
C LYS A 506 3.30 -13.23 -14.06
N PRO A 507 3.12 -12.03 -13.46
CA PRO A 507 4.06 -10.91 -13.57
C PRO A 507 5.53 -11.24 -13.25
N SER A 508 5.80 -12.22 -12.38
CA SER A 508 7.17 -12.61 -11.98
C SER A 508 7.84 -13.66 -12.89
N GLN A 509 7.27 -13.94 -14.07
CA GLN A 509 7.72 -15.00 -14.98
C GLN A 509 7.84 -14.55 -16.45
N VAL A 510 7.61 -13.26 -16.72
CA VAL A 510 7.75 -12.57 -18.01
C VAL A 510 8.44 -11.23 -17.78
N PHE A 511 9.04 -10.67 -18.83
CA PHE A 511 9.83 -9.44 -18.76
C PHE A 511 9.49 -8.50 -19.91
N ILE A 512 9.71 -7.19 -19.74
CA ILE A 512 9.47 -6.18 -20.78
C ILE A 512 10.79 -5.90 -21.50
N ASP A 513 10.88 -6.11 -22.81
CA ASP A 513 12.13 -5.86 -23.56
C ASP A 513 12.49 -4.35 -23.50
N PRO A 514 13.67 -3.96 -22.96
CA PRO A 514 14.05 -2.56 -22.83
C PRO A 514 14.36 -1.87 -24.18
N ASP A 515 14.77 -2.62 -25.21
CA ASP A 515 15.25 -2.06 -26.49
C ASP A 515 14.12 -1.54 -27.40
N ILE A 516 12.85 -1.79 -27.09
CA ILE A 516 11.71 -1.53 -27.98
C ILE A 516 11.71 -0.08 -28.51
N THR A 517 12.19 0.87 -27.71
CA THR A 517 12.23 2.29 -28.08
C THR A 517 13.26 2.63 -29.17
N SER A 518 14.36 1.87 -29.29
CA SER A 518 15.41 2.08 -30.31
C SER A 518 15.09 1.36 -31.63
N ARG A 519 14.33 0.26 -31.60
CA ARG A 519 14.02 -0.60 -32.77
C ARG A 519 12.99 -0.01 -33.76
N LYS A 520 12.74 1.30 -33.76
CA LYS A 520 11.89 1.99 -34.76
C LYS A 520 12.60 2.17 -36.12
N GLY A 521 12.91 1.06 -36.81
CA GLY A 521 13.30 1.17 -38.23
C GLY A 521 14.20 0.12 -38.87
N THR A 522 14.12 -1.18 -38.53
CA THR A 522 14.52 -2.24 -39.50
C THR A 522 13.90 -3.59 -39.15
N THR A 523 13.35 -4.30 -40.14
CA THR A 523 12.73 -5.63 -39.96
C THR A 523 13.77 -6.75 -39.93
N ASN A 524 14.45 -6.92 -38.79
CA ASN A 524 15.32 -8.07 -38.53
C ASN A 524 14.74 -8.94 -37.40
N GLU A 525 13.93 -9.94 -37.76
CA GLU A 525 13.30 -10.91 -36.84
C GLU A 525 14.29 -11.89 -36.14
N ILE A 526 15.55 -11.49 -35.99
CA ILE A 526 16.67 -12.38 -35.69
C ILE A 526 16.95 -12.42 -34.18
N ASN A 527 16.74 -11.33 -33.44
CA ASN A 527 17.10 -11.25 -32.02
C ASN A 527 16.04 -11.91 -31.10
N ASP A 528 14.76 -11.57 -31.27
CA ASP A 528 13.65 -12.06 -30.45
C ASP A 528 13.52 -13.59 -30.44
N LYS A 529 14.03 -14.27 -31.48
CA LYS A 529 14.00 -15.73 -31.62
C LYS A 529 15.10 -16.46 -30.83
N ASN A 530 16.14 -15.76 -30.35
CA ASN A 530 17.33 -16.38 -29.76
C ASN A 530 17.23 -16.56 -28.23
N THR A 531 16.60 -15.64 -27.50
CA THR A 531 16.32 -15.76 -26.05
C THR A 531 15.07 -16.57 -25.73
N SER A 532 14.15 -16.68 -26.70
CA SER A 532 12.85 -17.34 -26.57
C SER A 532 12.94 -18.79 -26.04
N GLY A 533 12.13 -19.07 -25.02
CA GLY A 533 12.07 -20.35 -24.31
C GLY A 533 13.05 -20.47 -23.13
N LEU A 534 13.98 -19.52 -22.95
CA LEU A 534 14.74 -19.37 -21.70
C LEU A 534 14.17 -18.19 -20.89
N ILE A 535 14.18 -16.99 -21.48
CA ILE A 535 13.60 -15.76 -20.91
C ILE A 535 12.46 -15.33 -21.82
N ASP A 536 11.26 -15.17 -21.26
CA ASP A 536 10.07 -14.79 -22.03
C ASP A 536 9.85 -13.28 -21.95
N TYR A 537 10.11 -12.59 -23.06
CA TYR A 537 9.83 -11.17 -23.20
C TYR A 537 8.43 -10.93 -23.77
N VAL A 538 7.78 -9.86 -23.31
CA VAL A 538 6.46 -9.41 -23.78
C VAL A 538 6.48 -7.93 -24.16
N ASP A 539 5.75 -7.59 -25.22
CA ASP A 539 5.43 -6.22 -25.60
C ASP A 539 3.93 -6.11 -25.90
N PHE A 540 3.30 -5.10 -25.32
CA PHE A 540 1.91 -4.73 -25.57
C PHE A 540 1.75 -3.24 -25.89
N GLY A 541 2.85 -2.52 -26.18
CA GLY A 541 2.88 -1.08 -26.42
C GLY A 541 3.02 -0.24 -25.13
N VAL A 542 3.31 1.07 -25.31
CA VAL A 542 3.80 1.97 -24.24
C VAL A 542 2.94 1.96 -22.98
N ASP A 543 1.64 2.28 -23.09
CA ASP A 543 0.75 2.41 -21.92
C ASP A 543 0.48 1.07 -21.23
N ALA A 544 0.44 -0.02 -22.01
CA ALA A 544 0.27 -1.37 -21.50
C ALA A 544 1.52 -1.86 -20.75
N ASN A 545 2.71 -1.62 -21.31
CA ASN A 545 3.97 -1.95 -20.68
C ASN A 545 4.20 -1.08 -19.42
N ALA A 546 3.76 0.18 -19.43
CA ALA A 546 3.76 1.04 -18.24
C ALA A 546 2.88 0.45 -17.13
N PHE A 547 1.68 -0.05 -17.43
CA PHE A 547 0.86 -0.78 -16.46
C PHE A 547 1.56 -2.03 -15.92
N LEU A 548 2.18 -2.83 -16.79
CA LEU A 548 2.91 -4.04 -16.40
C LEU A 548 4.12 -3.72 -15.50
N HIS A 549 4.89 -2.69 -15.80
CA HIS A 549 5.97 -2.20 -14.96
C HIS A 549 5.44 -1.72 -13.59
N ASN A 550 4.34 -0.97 -13.58
CA ASN A 550 3.68 -0.44 -12.38
C ASN A 550 3.12 -1.53 -11.43
N ILE A 551 2.87 -2.76 -11.92
CA ILE A 551 2.51 -3.92 -11.09
C ILE A 551 3.70 -4.83 -10.75
N GLY A 552 4.92 -4.47 -11.13
CA GLY A 552 6.14 -5.21 -10.81
C GLY A 552 6.55 -6.28 -11.81
N VAL A 553 6.18 -6.17 -13.09
CA VAL A 553 6.90 -6.86 -14.18
C VAL A 553 8.23 -6.13 -14.38
N ALA A 554 9.36 -6.86 -14.35
CA ALA A 554 10.69 -6.28 -14.52
C ALA A 554 11.10 -6.25 -16.01
N ASN A 555 12.03 -5.36 -16.36
CA ASN A 555 12.58 -5.28 -17.72
C ASN A 555 13.60 -6.40 -18.00
N HIS A 556 14.20 -6.97 -16.95
CA HIS A 556 15.15 -8.09 -17.05
C HIS A 556 15.02 -8.98 -15.82
N PRO A 557 15.28 -10.30 -15.90
CA PRO A 557 15.44 -11.14 -14.71
C PRO A 557 16.61 -10.65 -13.85
N THR A 558 16.41 -10.63 -12.52
CA THR A 558 17.52 -10.52 -11.56
C THR A 558 18.36 -11.81 -11.60
N PRO A 559 19.64 -11.80 -11.16
CA PRO A 559 20.48 -13.00 -11.18
C PRO A 559 19.86 -14.19 -10.44
N SER A 560 19.16 -13.95 -9.34
CA SER A 560 18.41 -14.99 -8.61
C SER A 560 17.29 -15.63 -9.45
N ILE A 561 16.57 -14.83 -10.25
CA ILE A 561 15.48 -15.31 -11.12
C ILE A 561 16.07 -15.98 -12.37
N LEU A 562 17.14 -15.42 -12.95
CA LEU A 562 17.86 -15.99 -14.09
C LEU A 562 18.39 -17.40 -13.75
N ALA A 563 18.97 -17.58 -12.56
CA ALA A 563 19.43 -18.88 -12.07
C ALA A 563 18.29 -19.92 -12.00
N GLU A 564 17.12 -19.56 -11.45
CA GLU A 564 15.95 -20.45 -11.40
C GLU A 564 15.41 -20.77 -12.81
N LEU A 565 15.34 -19.78 -13.71
CA LEU A 565 14.96 -19.99 -15.12
C LEU A 565 15.92 -20.95 -15.83
N MET A 566 17.23 -20.82 -15.60
CA MET A 566 18.25 -21.70 -16.18
C MET A 566 18.20 -23.13 -15.64
N ILE A 567 17.78 -23.33 -14.38
CA ILE A 567 17.50 -24.65 -13.81
C ILE A 567 16.22 -25.25 -14.42
N ASP A 568 15.12 -24.50 -14.41
CA ASP A 568 13.79 -25.03 -14.73
C ASP A 568 13.52 -25.19 -16.24
N ARG A 569 14.19 -24.41 -17.11
CA ARG A 569 13.84 -24.32 -18.54
C ARG A 569 14.88 -24.89 -19.52
N GLN A 570 16.11 -25.15 -19.08
CA GLN A 570 17.22 -25.51 -19.98
C GLN A 570 16.89 -26.68 -20.94
N ALA A 571 16.19 -27.70 -20.47
CA ALA A 571 15.83 -28.86 -21.29
C ALA A 571 14.94 -28.46 -22.49
N ASN A 572 13.91 -27.64 -22.26
CA ASN A 572 13.01 -27.16 -23.31
C ASN A 572 13.72 -26.17 -24.25
N TYR A 573 14.58 -25.32 -23.69
CA TYR A 573 15.35 -24.33 -24.44
C TYR A 573 16.27 -24.97 -25.49
N PHE A 574 16.98 -26.05 -25.14
CA PHE A 574 17.83 -26.77 -26.10
C PHE A 574 17.06 -27.76 -26.99
N THR A 575 15.98 -28.39 -26.49
CA THR A 575 15.15 -29.32 -27.29
C THR A 575 14.59 -28.65 -28.55
N SER A 576 14.22 -27.38 -28.47
CA SER A 576 13.72 -26.60 -29.63
C SER A 576 14.77 -26.31 -30.72
N ALA A 577 16.06 -26.60 -30.49
CA ALA A 577 17.13 -26.52 -31.50
C ALA A 577 17.60 -27.89 -32.02
N ALA A 578 16.95 -28.99 -31.62
CA ALA A 578 17.35 -30.34 -32.01
C ALA A 578 17.36 -30.52 -33.54
N GLY A 579 18.52 -30.88 -34.09
CA GLY A 579 18.72 -31.10 -35.53
C GLY A 579 19.24 -29.89 -36.33
N ASN A 580 19.27 -28.68 -35.76
CA ASN A 580 19.82 -27.49 -36.41
C ASN A 580 21.07 -26.98 -35.67
N LYS A 581 22.26 -27.15 -36.26
CA LYS A 581 23.54 -26.77 -35.64
C LYS A 581 23.68 -25.26 -35.42
N ASP A 582 23.22 -24.44 -36.36
CA ASP A 582 23.37 -22.98 -36.26
C ASP A 582 22.45 -22.40 -35.18
N MET A 583 21.21 -22.89 -35.12
CA MET A 583 20.27 -22.55 -34.04
C MET A 583 20.79 -23.00 -32.66
N LEU A 584 21.39 -24.20 -32.58
CA LEU A 584 21.99 -24.70 -31.35
C LEU A 584 23.19 -23.82 -30.92
N ASN A 585 24.08 -23.45 -31.85
CA ASN A 585 25.21 -22.57 -31.59
C ASN A 585 24.77 -21.19 -31.09
N ASN A 586 23.74 -20.59 -31.70
CA ASN A 586 23.17 -19.32 -31.23
C ASN A 586 22.61 -19.43 -29.81
N LYS A 587 21.86 -20.49 -29.51
CA LYS A 587 21.32 -20.74 -28.15
C LYS A 587 22.42 -20.98 -27.12
N ILE A 588 23.52 -21.64 -27.49
CA ILE A 588 24.71 -21.80 -26.65
C ILE A 588 25.36 -20.44 -26.35
N GLY A 589 25.49 -19.56 -27.35
CA GLY A 589 26.01 -18.21 -27.16
C GLY A 589 25.20 -17.39 -26.15
N VAL A 590 23.86 -17.41 -26.26
CA VAL A 590 22.94 -16.78 -25.30
C VAL A 590 23.09 -17.39 -23.89
N TYR A 591 23.11 -18.72 -23.79
CA TYR A 591 23.27 -19.40 -22.50
C TYR A 591 24.61 -19.07 -21.82
N ILE A 592 25.69 -18.97 -22.59
CA ILE A 592 27.02 -18.53 -22.10
C ILE A 592 26.99 -17.09 -21.58
N ASN A 593 26.22 -16.18 -22.21
CA ASN A 593 26.08 -14.82 -21.70
C ASN A 593 25.31 -14.78 -20.37
N CYS A 594 24.23 -15.57 -20.24
CA CYS A 594 23.53 -15.74 -18.96
C CYS A 594 24.47 -16.29 -17.86
N LEU A 595 25.34 -17.25 -18.19
CA LEU A 595 26.37 -17.77 -17.27
C LEU A 595 27.40 -16.70 -16.85
N LYS A 596 27.76 -15.75 -17.73
CA LYS A 596 28.63 -14.62 -17.37
C LYS A 596 27.93 -13.66 -16.40
N GLU A 597 26.65 -13.35 -16.62
CA GLU A 597 25.85 -12.52 -15.69
C GLU A 597 25.78 -13.16 -14.30
N LEU A 598 25.49 -14.48 -14.23
CA LEU A 598 25.52 -15.23 -12.98
C LEU A 598 26.92 -15.25 -12.34
N THR A 599 27.99 -15.20 -13.13
CA THR A 599 29.38 -15.12 -12.63
C THR A 599 29.68 -13.76 -12.00
N VAL A 600 29.31 -12.66 -12.66
CA VAL A 600 29.42 -11.30 -12.10
C VAL A 600 28.57 -11.20 -10.83
N ALA A 601 27.34 -11.71 -10.84
CA ALA A 601 26.46 -11.73 -9.68
C ALA A 601 27.02 -12.57 -8.52
N ALA A 602 27.69 -13.71 -8.80
CA ALA A 602 28.35 -14.51 -7.76
C ALA A 602 29.57 -13.80 -7.16
N ILE A 603 30.34 -13.05 -7.95
CA ILE A 603 31.51 -12.31 -7.49
C ILE A 603 31.08 -11.08 -6.66
N CYS A 604 30.09 -10.32 -7.17
CA CYS A 604 29.70 -9.03 -6.60
C CYS A 604 28.56 -9.09 -5.57
N SER A 605 27.91 -10.25 -5.38
CA SER A 605 26.75 -10.36 -4.47
C SER A 605 26.62 -11.72 -3.77
N ASN A 606 25.88 -11.71 -2.65
CA ASN A 606 25.46 -12.93 -1.96
C ASN A 606 24.06 -13.43 -2.39
N GLU A 607 23.50 -12.93 -3.50
CA GLU A 607 22.19 -13.32 -4.03
C GLU A 607 22.07 -14.84 -4.26
N LEU A 608 22.99 -15.40 -5.04
CA LEU A 608 23.02 -16.82 -5.42
C LEU A 608 23.43 -17.77 -4.27
N GLN A 609 23.69 -17.22 -3.08
CA GLN A 609 24.00 -17.96 -1.84
C GLN A 609 22.82 -17.97 -0.85
N LYS A 610 21.69 -17.34 -1.20
CA LYS A 610 20.44 -17.42 -0.42
C LYS A 610 19.81 -18.79 -0.61
N GLU A 611 19.37 -19.44 0.48
CA GLU A 611 18.56 -20.65 0.38
C GLU A 611 17.10 -20.32 0.03
N PRO A 612 16.38 -21.18 -0.71
CA PRO A 612 16.76 -22.53 -1.16
C PRO A 612 17.59 -22.58 -2.47
N LEU A 613 17.82 -21.44 -3.12
CA LEU A 613 18.48 -21.36 -4.43
C LEU A 613 19.91 -21.94 -4.41
N TYR A 614 20.68 -21.67 -3.35
CA TYR A 614 22.04 -22.21 -3.21
C TYR A 614 22.07 -23.75 -3.23
N THR A 615 21.17 -24.41 -2.50
CA THR A 615 21.03 -25.88 -2.53
C THR A 615 20.56 -26.38 -3.91
N ARG A 616 19.63 -25.69 -4.58
CA ARG A 616 19.19 -26.03 -5.95
C ARG A 616 20.36 -25.98 -6.93
N LEU A 617 21.14 -24.90 -6.94
CA LEU A 617 22.29 -24.72 -7.83
C LEU A 617 23.39 -25.79 -7.63
N LYS A 618 23.50 -26.43 -6.46
CA LYS A 618 24.44 -27.55 -6.26
C LYS A 618 23.94 -28.91 -6.75
N THR A 619 22.63 -29.08 -6.90
CA THR A 619 21.97 -30.39 -7.08
C THR A 619 21.28 -30.56 -8.43
N SER A 620 20.79 -29.47 -9.03
CA SER A 620 20.14 -29.47 -10.34
C SER A 620 21.14 -29.37 -11.52
N PRO A 621 20.78 -29.85 -12.72
CA PRO A 621 21.56 -29.65 -13.93
C PRO A 621 21.28 -28.28 -14.56
N TRP A 622 22.32 -27.44 -14.67
CA TRP A 622 22.30 -26.10 -15.28
C TRP A 622 23.68 -25.65 -15.80
N CYS A 623 24.76 -26.34 -15.44
CA CYS A 623 26.08 -26.00 -15.94
C CYS A 623 26.24 -26.53 -17.35
N LEU A 624 26.53 -25.65 -18.32
CA LEU A 624 26.95 -26.05 -19.65
C LEU A 624 28.38 -26.61 -19.59
N GLY A 625 28.59 -27.80 -20.13
CA GLY A 625 29.90 -28.35 -20.40
C GLY A 625 30.01 -28.91 -21.82
N PHE A 626 31.24 -29.12 -22.28
CA PHE A 626 31.53 -29.71 -23.59
C PHE A 626 32.34 -31.00 -23.46
N ARG A 627 31.98 -32.01 -24.26
CA ARG A 627 32.70 -33.29 -24.38
C ARG A 627 33.37 -33.39 -25.75
N MET A 628 34.66 -33.67 -25.76
CA MET A 628 35.43 -33.92 -26.98
C MET A 628 35.23 -35.35 -27.51
N ILE A 629 34.76 -35.49 -28.74
CA ILE A 629 34.63 -36.77 -29.45
C ILE A 629 35.43 -36.73 -30.75
N ASP A 630 36.18 -37.80 -31.03
CA ASP A 630 36.83 -38.00 -32.33
C ASP A 630 35.88 -38.77 -33.26
N HIS A 631 35.63 -38.24 -34.45
CA HIS A 631 34.94 -38.97 -35.51
C HIS A 631 35.92 -39.84 -36.31
N LYS A 632 35.41 -40.90 -36.95
CA LYS A 632 36.22 -41.88 -37.72
C LYS A 632 36.97 -41.29 -38.93
N ASN A 633 36.63 -40.08 -39.33
CA ASN A 633 37.27 -39.28 -40.39
C ASN A 633 38.44 -38.42 -39.87
N GLY A 634 38.76 -38.45 -38.58
CA GLY A 634 39.79 -37.63 -37.94
C GLY A 634 39.33 -36.23 -37.48
N THR A 635 38.08 -35.82 -37.73
CA THR A 635 37.57 -34.53 -37.21
C THR A 635 37.17 -34.66 -35.73
N ARG A 636 37.61 -33.71 -34.91
CA ARG A 636 37.21 -33.58 -33.50
C ARG A 636 35.96 -32.72 -33.40
N GLU A 637 34.95 -33.14 -32.63
CA GLU A 637 33.72 -32.37 -32.38
C GLU A 637 33.49 -32.17 -30.87
N LEU A 638 33.08 -30.95 -30.50
CA LEU A 638 32.66 -30.58 -29.14
C LEU A 638 31.15 -30.77 -29.03
N ILE A 639 30.70 -31.76 -28.24
CA ILE A 639 29.27 -31.94 -27.96
C ILE A 639 28.90 -31.17 -26.67
N PRO A 640 27.93 -30.25 -26.72
CA PRO A 640 27.42 -29.53 -25.55
C PRO A 640 26.47 -30.40 -24.73
N GLU A 641 26.61 -30.39 -23.40
CA GLU A 641 25.74 -31.08 -22.45
C GLU A 641 25.43 -30.16 -21.25
N ILE A 642 24.20 -30.19 -20.75
CA ILE A 642 23.82 -29.51 -19.50
C ILE A 642 23.82 -30.51 -18.34
N VAL A 643 24.62 -30.24 -17.32
CA VAL A 643 24.89 -31.17 -16.21
C VAL A 643 24.91 -30.46 -14.85
N LYS A 644 25.12 -31.22 -13.77
CA LYS A 644 25.33 -30.66 -12.42
C LYS A 644 26.76 -30.10 -12.29
N PRO A 645 27.02 -29.13 -11.40
CA PRO A 645 28.37 -28.58 -11.20
C PRO A 645 29.42 -29.66 -10.92
N HIS A 646 29.07 -30.62 -10.05
CA HIS A 646 29.93 -31.74 -9.63
C HIS A 646 30.28 -32.75 -10.75
N GLU A 647 29.69 -32.62 -11.94
CA GLU A 647 29.92 -33.48 -13.11
C GLU A 647 30.87 -32.80 -14.13
N ILE A 648 31.26 -31.54 -13.89
CA ILE A 648 32.23 -30.77 -14.70
C ILE A 648 33.59 -30.69 -13.99
N TYR A 649 34.65 -30.73 -14.80
CA TYR A 649 36.03 -30.58 -14.35
C TYR A 649 36.63 -29.29 -14.94
N LEU A 650 37.39 -28.56 -14.13
CA LEU A 650 38.10 -27.34 -14.52
C LEU A 650 39.50 -27.72 -15.03
N ASP A 651 39.84 -27.28 -16.23
CA ASP A 651 41.11 -27.65 -16.88
C ASP A 651 42.28 -26.82 -16.32
N ASP A 652 43.15 -27.49 -15.60
CA ASP A 652 44.44 -27.01 -15.10
C ASP A 652 45.64 -27.72 -15.77
N HIS A 653 45.39 -28.70 -16.64
CA HIS A 653 46.42 -29.61 -17.13
C HIS A 653 46.06 -30.23 -18.48
N SER A 654 46.49 -29.58 -19.57
CA SER A 654 46.21 -29.97 -20.97
C SER A 654 46.45 -31.45 -21.31
N ILE A 655 47.55 -32.06 -20.83
CA ILE A 655 47.83 -33.50 -21.07
C ILE A 655 46.74 -34.40 -20.44
N TYR A 656 46.25 -34.06 -19.25
CA TYR A 656 45.18 -34.79 -18.59
C TYR A 656 43.86 -34.59 -19.33
N SER A 657 43.59 -33.36 -19.75
CA SER A 657 42.45 -32.96 -20.57
C SER A 657 42.36 -33.79 -21.87
N GLU A 658 43.45 -33.89 -22.64
CA GLU A 658 43.47 -34.66 -23.90
C GLU A 658 43.40 -36.19 -23.69
N LYS A 659 44.12 -36.74 -22.68
CA LYS A 659 44.16 -38.20 -22.44
C LYS A 659 42.88 -38.73 -21.76
N PHE A 660 42.22 -37.95 -20.90
CA PHE A 660 40.99 -38.37 -20.21
C PHE A 660 39.69 -37.89 -20.86
N ARG A 661 39.69 -36.72 -21.51
CA ARG A 661 38.52 -36.07 -22.12
C ARG A 661 37.33 -35.96 -21.15
N PRO A 662 37.52 -35.30 -20.00
CA PRO A 662 36.43 -34.97 -19.09
C PRO A 662 35.42 -34.04 -19.76
N LEU A 663 34.29 -33.80 -19.09
CA LEU A 663 33.38 -32.74 -19.46
C LEU A 663 33.93 -31.41 -18.90
N LEU A 664 34.19 -30.44 -19.79
CA LEU A 664 34.87 -29.18 -19.48
C LEU A 664 33.91 -27.98 -19.57
N PRO A 665 34.14 -26.88 -18.84
CA PRO A 665 33.37 -25.64 -19.00
C PRO A 665 33.58 -25.00 -20.40
N PRO A 666 32.76 -24.00 -20.78
CA PRO A 666 33.07 -23.13 -21.91
C PRO A 666 34.43 -22.42 -21.68
N ASN A 667 35.18 -22.13 -22.75
CA ASN A 667 36.46 -21.44 -22.67
C ASN A 667 36.29 -19.92 -22.38
N VAL A 668 35.89 -19.62 -21.14
CA VAL A 668 35.59 -18.29 -20.61
C VAL A 668 36.14 -18.28 -19.17
N PRO A 669 37.34 -17.70 -18.90
CA PRO A 669 38.08 -17.89 -17.65
C PRO A 669 37.30 -17.49 -16.37
N GLU A 670 36.35 -16.59 -16.49
CA GLU A 670 35.51 -16.13 -15.39
C GLU A 670 34.58 -17.24 -14.87
N LEU A 671 34.04 -18.08 -15.78
CA LEU A 671 33.07 -19.13 -15.44
C LEU A 671 33.65 -20.19 -14.51
N SER A 672 34.97 -20.44 -14.56
CA SER A 672 35.64 -21.42 -13.70
C SER A 672 35.39 -21.13 -12.21
N LYS A 673 35.41 -19.85 -11.80
CA LYS A 673 35.13 -19.44 -10.42
C LYS A 673 33.67 -19.64 -10.02
N LEU A 674 32.73 -19.45 -10.96
CA LEU A 674 31.32 -19.74 -10.73
C LEU A 674 31.12 -21.25 -10.52
N TYR A 675 31.66 -22.06 -11.42
CA TYR A 675 31.49 -23.51 -11.41
C TYR A 675 32.14 -24.17 -10.18
N GLU A 676 33.36 -23.73 -9.81
CA GLU A 676 34.06 -24.14 -8.58
C GLU A 676 33.19 -23.92 -7.34
N ARG A 677 32.60 -22.73 -7.18
CA ARG A 677 31.78 -22.36 -6.01
C ARG A 677 30.52 -23.22 -5.84
N PHE A 678 29.99 -23.77 -6.93
CA PHE A 678 28.81 -24.65 -6.92
C PHE A 678 29.13 -26.15 -6.96
N GLY A 679 30.40 -26.54 -7.12
CA GLY A 679 30.86 -27.91 -6.86
C GLY A 679 31.71 -28.58 -7.95
N ALA A 680 32.04 -27.87 -9.04
CA ALA A 680 33.02 -28.36 -10.01
C ALA A 680 34.41 -28.52 -9.36
N ARG A 681 35.26 -29.34 -9.97
CA ARG A 681 36.58 -29.70 -9.40
C ARG A 681 37.70 -29.49 -10.40
N TRP A 682 38.87 -29.11 -9.91
CA TRP A 682 40.09 -29.10 -10.70
C TRP A 682 40.44 -30.51 -11.19
N LEU A 683 40.93 -30.59 -12.42
CA LEU A 683 41.19 -31.87 -13.09
C LEU A 683 42.39 -32.59 -12.46
N SER A 684 43.46 -31.88 -12.10
CA SER A 684 44.61 -32.47 -11.40
C SER A 684 44.24 -33.10 -10.05
N ASP A 685 43.50 -32.38 -9.20
CA ASP A 685 42.98 -32.88 -7.90
C ASP A 685 42.11 -34.14 -8.05
N SER A 686 41.43 -34.27 -9.19
CA SER A 686 40.54 -35.39 -9.50
C SER A 686 41.27 -36.62 -10.04
N ILE A 687 42.57 -36.52 -10.36
CA ILE A 687 43.38 -37.57 -10.99
C ILE A 687 44.38 -38.15 -10.00
N LYS A 688 44.31 -39.47 -9.79
CA LYS A 688 45.30 -40.17 -8.98
C LYS A 688 46.49 -40.60 -9.84
N GLN A 689 47.59 -39.85 -9.75
CA GLN A 689 48.89 -40.26 -10.28
C GLN A 689 49.55 -41.31 -9.36
N THR A 690 50.11 -42.37 -9.93
CA THR A 690 51.01 -43.32 -9.25
C THR A 690 52.21 -43.64 -10.13
N ARG A 691 53.41 -43.60 -9.54
CA ARG A 691 54.69 -43.88 -10.21
C ARG A 691 55.22 -45.24 -9.74
N THR A 692 55.83 -46.02 -10.63
CA THR A 692 56.43 -47.33 -10.31
C THR A 692 57.73 -47.53 -11.07
N ARG A 693 58.78 -48.01 -10.40
CA ARG A 693 60.07 -48.32 -11.03
C ARG A 693 60.11 -49.72 -11.62
N THR A 694 60.93 -49.89 -12.66
CA THR A 694 61.27 -51.18 -13.27
C THR A 694 62.78 -51.30 -13.43
N GLY A 695 63.31 -52.51 -13.27
CA GLY A 695 64.74 -52.76 -13.26
C GLY A 695 65.29 -53.05 -11.87
N LYS A 696 66.57 -53.45 -11.80
CA LYS A 696 67.28 -53.64 -10.52
C LYS A 696 67.99 -52.34 -10.13
N PRO A 697 67.86 -51.85 -8.89
CA PRO A 697 68.62 -50.67 -8.43
C PRO A 697 70.13 -50.89 -8.54
N VAL A 698 70.85 -49.89 -9.07
CA VAL A 698 72.31 -49.87 -9.17
C VAL A 698 72.84 -48.57 -8.55
N THR A 699 73.82 -48.64 -7.67
CA THR A 699 74.51 -47.45 -7.15
C THR A 699 75.59 -47.03 -8.15
N SER A 700 75.38 -45.93 -8.87
CA SER A 700 76.35 -45.34 -9.80
C SER A 700 77.20 -44.25 -9.12
N VAL A 701 78.26 -43.78 -9.80
CA VAL A 701 79.03 -42.60 -9.36
C VAL A 701 78.12 -41.38 -9.27
N ARG A 702 77.34 -41.12 -10.32
CA ARG A 702 76.33 -40.05 -10.42
C ARG A 702 75.28 -40.10 -9.31
N ALA A 703 74.84 -41.29 -8.92
CA ALA A 703 73.90 -41.46 -7.81
C ALA A 703 74.52 -41.02 -6.47
N ASN A 704 75.79 -41.36 -6.22
CA ASN A 704 76.52 -40.89 -5.05
C ASN A 704 76.79 -39.38 -5.10
N GLU A 705 77.19 -38.83 -6.26
CA GLU A 705 77.37 -37.38 -6.44
C GLU A 705 76.10 -36.60 -6.13
N LEU A 706 74.92 -37.07 -6.58
CA LEU A 706 73.65 -36.45 -6.24
C LEU A 706 73.29 -36.61 -4.76
N ARG A 707 73.50 -37.79 -4.17
CA ARG A 707 73.29 -38.03 -2.73
C ARG A 707 74.08 -37.02 -1.90
N ASP A 708 75.36 -36.88 -2.22
CA ASP A 708 76.31 -36.07 -1.45
C ASP A 708 76.06 -34.57 -1.69
N LEU A 709 75.62 -34.18 -2.89
CA LEU A 709 75.09 -32.84 -3.18
C LEU A 709 73.84 -32.54 -2.33
N ILE A 710 72.85 -33.43 -2.28
CA ILE A 710 71.64 -33.23 -1.46
C ILE A 710 71.99 -33.14 0.03
N GLN A 711 72.90 -33.98 0.53
CA GLN A 711 73.37 -33.93 1.92
C GLN A 711 74.13 -32.62 2.23
N TYR A 712 75.00 -32.16 1.33
CA TYR A 712 75.71 -30.88 1.47
C TYR A 712 74.75 -29.67 1.41
N ARG A 713 73.72 -29.73 0.56
CA ARG A 713 72.67 -28.69 0.43
C ARG A 713 71.63 -28.73 1.55
N PHE A 714 71.54 -29.83 2.31
CA PHE A 714 70.49 -30.05 3.31
C PHE A 714 70.24 -28.88 4.27
N PRO A 715 71.27 -28.20 4.85
CA PRO A 715 71.06 -27.11 5.80
C PRO A 715 70.39 -25.86 5.20
N MET A 716 70.41 -25.70 3.87
CA MET A 716 69.80 -24.55 3.17
C MET A 716 68.45 -24.88 2.50
N LEU A 717 68.18 -26.14 2.11
CA LEU A 717 66.95 -26.54 1.43
C LEU A 717 65.68 -26.04 2.16
N PHE A 718 65.58 -26.34 3.45
CA PHE A 718 64.34 -26.18 4.23
C PHE A 718 64.25 -24.90 5.07
N VAL A 719 65.04 -23.87 4.73
CA VAL A 719 64.98 -22.55 5.38
C VAL A 719 64.65 -21.41 4.40
N ASN A 720 64.07 -20.33 4.90
CA ASN A 720 63.85 -19.10 4.14
C ASN A 720 65.13 -18.23 4.06
N ASN A 721 65.05 -17.08 3.38
CA ASN A 721 66.18 -16.16 3.21
C ASN A 721 66.63 -15.45 4.50
N ARG A 722 66.01 -15.72 5.65
CA ARG A 722 66.44 -15.28 6.99
C ARG A 722 67.15 -16.39 7.78
N GLY A 723 67.16 -17.62 7.27
CA GLY A 723 67.65 -18.81 7.97
C GLY A 723 66.62 -19.43 8.93
N GLU A 724 65.36 -19.02 8.85
CA GLU A 724 64.24 -19.59 9.63
C GLU A 724 63.68 -20.80 8.87
N SER A 725 63.18 -21.83 9.57
CA SER A 725 62.60 -23.01 8.90
C SER A 725 61.37 -22.63 8.05
N LEU A 726 61.23 -23.24 6.87
CA LEU A 726 60.01 -23.13 6.08
C LEU A 726 58.82 -23.72 6.87
N PRO A 727 57.63 -23.09 6.82
CA PRO A 727 56.46 -23.61 7.52
C PRO A 727 55.91 -24.86 6.82
N TYR A 728 55.05 -25.60 7.54
CA TYR A 728 54.39 -26.83 7.07
C TYR A 728 55.32 -28.01 6.69
N CYS A 729 56.61 -27.92 6.97
CA CYS A 729 57.54 -29.03 7.00
C CYS A 729 57.06 -30.19 7.88
N ILE A 730 57.38 -31.42 7.50
CA ILE A 730 57.16 -32.65 8.26
C ILE A 730 58.49 -33.07 8.90
N GLU A 731 58.69 -32.71 10.17
CA GLU A 731 59.96 -32.91 10.89
C GLU A 731 60.47 -34.36 10.84
N GLU A 732 59.59 -35.36 10.96
CA GLU A 732 59.96 -36.78 10.91
C GLU A 732 60.51 -37.18 9.53
N HIS A 733 59.86 -36.74 8.45
CA HIS A 733 60.28 -37.04 7.08
C HIS A 733 61.59 -36.33 6.73
N ILE A 734 61.77 -35.08 7.17
CA ILE A 734 63.01 -34.32 7.00
C ILE A 734 64.15 -34.98 7.79
N LYS A 735 63.91 -35.40 9.04
CA LYS A 735 64.91 -36.13 9.83
C LYS A 735 65.31 -37.44 9.14
N LEU A 736 64.33 -38.20 8.63
CA LEU A 736 64.57 -39.45 7.91
C LEU A 736 65.35 -39.22 6.60
N LEU A 737 65.04 -38.16 5.85
CA LEU A 737 65.80 -37.75 4.66
C LEU A 737 67.26 -37.42 5.01
N ARG A 738 67.52 -36.67 6.09
CA ARG A 738 68.88 -36.31 6.51
C ARG A 738 69.72 -37.55 6.86
N THR A 739 69.14 -38.54 7.53
CA THR A 739 69.88 -39.66 8.11
C THR A 739 69.90 -40.93 7.27
N THR A 740 68.95 -41.12 6.34
CA THR A 740 68.77 -42.41 5.62
C THR A 740 68.69 -42.31 4.11
N LEU A 741 68.82 -41.11 3.51
CA LEU A 741 68.78 -40.96 2.05
C LEU A 741 69.86 -41.81 1.36
N SER A 742 69.40 -42.70 0.49
CA SER A 742 70.19 -43.40 -0.51
C SER A 742 69.68 -43.07 -1.91
N VAL A 743 70.58 -43.11 -2.90
CA VAL A 743 70.26 -42.79 -4.30
C VAL A 743 70.74 -43.95 -5.18
N HIS A 744 69.92 -44.35 -6.15
CA HIS A 744 70.21 -45.46 -7.06
C HIS A 744 69.68 -45.15 -8.48
N GLU A 745 70.24 -45.78 -9.50
CA GLU A 745 69.71 -45.79 -10.87
C GLU A 745 68.81 -47.02 -11.10
N VAL A 746 67.80 -46.86 -11.95
CA VAL A 746 66.88 -47.91 -12.43
C VAL A 746 66.66 -47.82 -13.93
N ASP A 747 66.29 -48.94 -14.56
CA ASP A 747 66.22 -49.04 -16.01
C ASP A 747 65.08 -48.19 -16.62
N ASN A 748 63.93 -48.08 -15.95
CA ASN A 748 62.84 -47.17 -16.34
C ASN A 748 61.89 -46.87 -15.16
N ILE A 749 61.20 -45.72 -15.21
CA ILE A 749 60.14 -45.32 -14.27
C ILE A 749 58.85 -45.16 -15.07
N LYS A 750 57.84 -45.96 -14.73
CA LYS A 750 56.49 -45.83 -15.29
C LYS A 750 55.65 -44.86 -14.46
N CYS A 751 54.74 -44.16 -15.11
CA CYS A 751 53.71 -43.36 -14.45
C CYS A 751 52.33 -43.79 -14.97
N SER A 752 51.40 -44.09 -14.07
CA SER A 752 50.00 -44.38 -14.41
C SER A 752 49.08 -43.35 -13.77
N LEU A 753 48.14 -42.83 -14.56
CA LEU A 753 47.11 -41.90 -14.12
C LEU A 753 45.77 -42.64 -14.03
N VAL A 754 45.01 -42.40 -12.95
CA VAL A 754 43.68 -43.00 -12.75
C VAL A 754 42.62 -41.91 -12.55
N PHE A 755 41.57 -41.95 -13.37
CA PHE A 755 40.45 -41.00 -13.37
C PHE A 755 39.15 -41.73 -13.71
N ASN A 756 38.08 -41.55 -12.93
CA ASN A 756 36.76 -42.14 -13.20
C ASN A 756 36.78 -43.62 -13.66
N LYS A 757 37.60 -44.44 -12.97
CA LYS A 757 37.88 -45.87 -13.24
C LYS A 757 38.65 -46.18 -14.54
N LYS A 758 38.98 -45.19 -15.37
CA LYS A 758 39.93 -45.31 -16.50
C LYS A 758 41.36 -45.19 -15.96
N THR A 759 42.23 -46.13 -16.30
CA THR A 759 43.68 -46.05 -16.06
C THR A 759 44.39 -45.79 -17.39
N ILE A 760 45.39 -44.91 -17.39
CA ILE A 760 46.22 -44.59 -18.55
C ILE A 760 47.68 -44.63 -18.09
N GLU A 761 48.52 -45.46 -18.72
CA GLU A 761 49.97 -45.35 -18.57
C GLU A 761 50.48 -44.17 -19.41
N LEU A 762 51.45 -43.44 -18.86
CA LEU A 762 52.23 -42.45 -19.60
C LEU A 762 53.43 -43.12 -20.25
N ASP A 763 53.71 -42.66 -21.46
CA ASP A 763 54.87 -42.99 -22.27
C ASP A 763 56.16 -42.60 -21.52
N SER A 764 57.27 -43.31 -21.72
CA SER A 764 58.49 -43.11 -20.92
C SER A 764 59.09 -41.70 -21.04
N GLU A 765 58.91 -41.03 -22.17
CA GLU A 765 59.32 -39.63 -22.36
C GLU A 765 58.48 -38.64 -21.52
N SER A 766 57.27 -39.03 -21.11
CA SER A 766 56.35 -38.26 -20.24
C SER A 766 56.39 -38.70 -18.77
N ALA A 767 57.34 -39.56 -18.38
CA ALA A 767 57.48 -40.05 -17.01
C ALA A 767 58.70 -39.42 -16.31
N SER A 768 58.50 -38.98 -15.07
CA SER A 768 59.51 -38.35 -14.20
C SER A 768 60.88 -39.04 -14.26
N SER A 769 61.93 -38.24 -14.30
CA SER A 769 63.32 -38.69 -14.25
C SER A 769 63.69 -39.38 -12.93
N CYS A 770 62.90 -39.15 -11.86
CA CYS A 770 63.09 -39.79 -10.56
C CYS A 770 61.79 -40.19 -9.84
N ILE A 771 61.93 -41.01 -8.80
CA ILE A 771 60.86 -41.41 -7.88
C ILE A 771 61.45 -41.63 -6.48
N LEU A 772 60.81 -41.13 -5.44
CA LEU A 772 61.21 -41.29 -4.04
C LEU A 772 60.33 -42.35 -3.36
N GLU A 773 60.90 -43.53 -3.08
CA GLU A 773 60.25 -44.53 -2.23
C GLU A 773 60.75 -44.38 -0.79
N TYR A 774 59.84 -44.50 0.18
CA TYR A 774 60.18 -44.44 1.60
C TYR A 774 59.40 -45.46 2.41
N ASN A 775 59.95 -45.87 3.55
CA ASN A 775 59.22 -46.54 4.62
C ASN A 775 59.55 -45.87 5.96
N LYS A 776 59.20 -46.48 7.10
CA LYS A 776 59.45 -45.88 8.43
C LYS A 776 60.94 -45.71 8.77
N ASN A 777 61.83 -46.43 8.08
CA ASN A 777 63.24 -46.59 8.45
C ASN A 777 64.22 -46.21 7.33
N ASN A 778 63.76 -45.95 6.09
CA ASN A 778 64.63 -45.46 5.01
C ASN A 778 63.91 -44.57 3.99
N VAL A 779 64.71 -43.79 3.24
CA VAL A 779 64.31 -43.02 2.05
C VAL A 779 65.25 -43.38 0.90
N THR A 780 64.68 -43.72 -0.26
CA THR A 780 65.45 -44.08 -1.46
C THR A 780 64.94 -43.29 -2.67
N LEU A 781 65.81 -42.46 -3.23
CA LEU A 781 65.56 -41.76 -4.49
C LEU A 781 66.10 -42.62 -5.64
N TYR A 782 65.24 -42.97 -6.59
CA TYR A 782 65.64 -43.69 -7.80
C TYR A 782 65.67 -42.75 -8.99
N LEU A 783 66.74 -42.81 -9.79
CA LEU A 783 66.94 -42.03 -11.02
C LEU A 783 66.78 -42.94 -12.25
N ARG A 784 66.27 -42.40 -13.36
CA ARG A 784 66.26 -43.07 -14.66
C ARG A 784 67.66 -43.07 -15.28
N LYS A 785 68.10 -44.26 -15.70
CA LYS A 785 69.47 -44.51 -16.19
C LYS A 785 69.74 -43.97 -17.61
N ASP A 786 68.71 -43.79 -18.42
CA ASP A 786 68.76 -43.30 -19.79
C ASP A 786 68.95 -41.78 -19.89
N ILE A 787 68.34 -41.01 -18.98
CA ILE A 787 68.54 -39.56 -18.90
C ILE A 787 69.92 -39.30 -18.28
N LEU A 788 70.87 -38.77 -19.04
CA LEU A 788 72.25 -38.53 -18.56
C LEU A 788 72.40 -37.30 -17.66
N GLN A 789 71.64 -36.24 -17.89
CA GLN A 789 71.64 -35.04 -17.04
C GLN A 789 70.70 -35.23 -15.84
N ILE A 790 70.99 -34.58 -14.71
CA ILE A 790 70.13 -34.60 -13.53
C ILE A 790 69.10 -33.48 -13.67
N ASP A 791 67.82 -33.84 -13.72
CA ASP A 791 66.73 -32.87 -13.62
C ASP A 791 66.45 -32.59 -12.14
N TYR A 792 66.80 -31.39 -11.68
CA TYR A 792 66.56 -30.96 -10.30
C TYR A 792 65.09 -30.62 -10.03
N HIS A 793 64.27 -30.41 -11.08
CA HIS A 793 62.86 -30.08 -10.95
C HIS A 793 62.06 -31.30 -10.48
N ASP A 794 62.21 -32.45 -11.15
CA ASP A 794 61.57 -33.70 -10.73
C ASP A 794 62.00 -34.11 -9.31
N ILE A 795 63.28 -33.91 -8.97
CA ILE A 795 63.79 -34.15 -7.61
C ILE A 795 63.13 -33.20 -6.60
N ALA A 796 62.96 -31.93 -6.95
CA ALA A 796 62.25 -30.97 -6.10
C ALA A 796 60.76 -31.30 -5.97
N VAL A 797 60.09 -31.86 -7.00
CA VAL A 797 58.71 -32.36 -6.91
C VAL A 797 58.61 -33.50 -5.89
N GLU A 798 59.46 -34.53 -6.00
CA GLU A 798 59.47 -35.67 -5.08
C GLU A 798 59.83 -35.24 -3.64
N LEU A 799 60.82 -34.36 -3.47
CA LEU A 799 61.20 -33.83 -2.15
C LEU A 799 60.12 -32.94 -1.52
N VAL A 800 59.42 -32.10 -2.29
CA VAL A 800 58.32 -31.29 -1.77
C VAL A 800 57.12 -32.17 -1.39
N ALA A 801 56.78 -33.14 -2.23
CA ALA A 801 55.71 -34.11 -1.96
C ALA A 801 55.98 -34.99 -0.73
N PHE A 802 57.25 -35.27 -0.42
CA PHE A 802 57.64 -36.02 0.76
C PHE A 802 57.75 -35.15 2.03
N CYS A 803 58.41 -33.99 1.97
CA CYS A 803 58.79 -33.22 3.17
C CYS A 803 57.78 -32.18 3.65
N PHE A 804 56.70 -31.91 2.91
CA PHE A 804 55.68 -30.90 3.28
C PHE A 804 54.25 -31.47 3.27
N LYS A 805 53.34 -30.76 3.92
CA LYS A 805 51.90 -31.08 3.85
C LYS A 805 51.34 -30.81 2.45
N LYS A 806 50.35 -31.60 2.02
CA LYS A 806 49.65 -31.40 0.75
C LYS A 806 49.09 -29.97 0.61
N GLY A 807 49.16 -29.43 -0.60
CA GLY A 807 48.74 -28.05 -0.91
C GLY A 807 49.82 -26.97 -0.68
N VAL A 808 50.99 -27.34 -0.15
CA VAL A 808 52.11 -26.41 0.07
C VAL A 808 53.06 -26.46 -1.12
N ASN A 809 53.26 -25.32 -1.80
CA ASN A 809 54.13 -25.22 -2.97
C ASN A 809 55.45 -24.48 -2.64
N TYR A 810 56.50 -25.25 -2.36
CA TYR A 810 57.90 -24.77 -2.31
C TYR A 810 58.76 -25.32 -3.45
N LEU A 811 58.14 -25.71 -4.59
CA LEU A 811 58.83 -26.35 -5.70
C LEU A 811 59.94 -25.47 -6.28
N HIS A 812 59.67 -24.18 -6.47
CA HIS A 812 60.66 -23.22 -6.97
C HIS A 812 61.83 -23.05 -5.98
N ASP A 813 61.54 -22.83 -4.70
CA ASP A 813 62.54 -22.64 -3.65
C ASP A 813 63.46 -23.86 -3.46
N ILE A 814 62.91 -25.08 -3.54
CA ILE A 814 63.69 -26.32 -3.41
C ILE A 814 64.52 -26.57 -4.67
N ASN A 815 63.95 -26.39 -5.87
CA ASN A 815 64.69 -26.51 -7.13
C ASN A 815 65.86 -25.51 -7.18
N GLU A 816 65.60 -24.23 -6.91
CA GLU A 816 66.61 -23.17 -6.93
C GLU A 816 67.82 -23.53 -6.07
N LYS A 817 67.59 -24.08 -4.86
CA LYS A 817 68.65 -24.37 -3.90
C LYS A 817 69.45 -25.64 -4.23
N LEU A 818 68.87 -26.57 -4.99
CA LEU A 818 69.59 -27.72 -5.55
C LEU A 818 70.47 -27.27 -6.75
N GLU A 819 69.88 -26.51 -7.66
CA GLU A 819 70.45 -26.14 -8.96
C GLU A 819 71.48 -24.99 -8.88
N SER A 820 71.20 -23.93 -8.12
CA SER A 820 72.00 -22.70 -8.13
C SER A 820 73.39 -22.87 -7.50
N SER A 821 74.37 -22.07 -7.91
CA SER A 821 75.65 -22.01 -7.22
C SER A 821 75.53 -21.39 -5.81
N ILE A 822 76.44 -21.76 -4.92
CA ILE A 822 76.47 -21.27 -3.52
C ILE A 822 76.54 -19.74 -3.47
N GLU A 823 77.26 -19.11 -4.41
CA GLU A 823 77.38 -17.66 -4.50
C GLU A 823 76.07 -16.96 -4.87
N ILE A 824 75.24 -17.57 -5.71
CA ILE A 824 73.92 -17.05 -6.06
C ILE A 824 73.01 -17.06 -4.82
N LEU A 825 73.04 -18.14 -4.04
CA LEU A 825 72.26 -18.27 -2.81
C LEU A 825 72.72 -17.26 -1.73
N ARG A 826 74.03 -17.05 -1.57
CA ARG A 826 74.57 -15.95 -0.73
C ARG A 826 74.08 -14.58 -1.20
N ARG A 827 74.15 -14.28 -2.51
CA ARG A 827 73.69 -13.00 -3.08
C ARG A 827 72.17 -12.78 -2.95
N ARG A 828 71.38 -13.85 -2.83
CA ARG A 828 69.93 -13.81 -2.52
C ARG A 828 69.60 -13.72 -1.03
N GLY A 829 70.63 -13.60 -0.17
CA GLY A 829 70.50 -13.32 1.26
C GLY A 829 70.43 -14.55 2.16
N ILE A 830 70.45 -15.77 1.60
CA ILE A 830 70.46 -17.00 2.41
C ILE A 830 71.78 -17.03 3.22
N PRO A 831 71.74 -17.22 4.56
CA PRO A 831 72.92 -17.16 5.42
C PRO A 831 73.76 -18.44 5.37
N VAL A 832 74.21 -18.83 4.16
CA VAL A 832 74.82 -20.13 3.87
C VAL A 832 76.01 -20.44 4.78
N ASP A 833 76.91 -19.48 4.98
CA ASP A 833 78.13 -19.71 5.76
C ASP A 833 77.83 -20.02 7.23
N ARG A 834 76.82 -19.38 7.82
CA ARG A 834 76.31 -19.70 9.17
C ARG A 834 75.69 -21.10 9.22
N LEU A 835 74.87 -21.45 8.22
CA LEU A 835 74.19 -22.75 8.16
C LEU A 835 75.19 -23.92 8.01
N LEU A 836 76.23 -23.73 7.21
CA LEU A 836 77.31 -24.72 7.04
C LEU A 836 78.22 -24.80 8.28
N GLN A 837 78.60 -23.67 8.89
CA GLN A 837 79.42 -23.67 10.12
C GLN A 837 78.71 -24.34 11.31
N ASN A 838 77.43 -24.03 11.55
CA ASN A 838 76.65 -24.68 12.61
C ASN A 838 76.60 -26.20 12.41
N THR A 839 76.51 -26.67 11.16
CA THR A 839 76.49 -28.12 10.82
C THR A 839 77.83 -28.82 11.10
N GLN A 840 78.93 -28.09 11.27
CA GLN A 840 80.25 -28.64 11.61
C GLN A 840 80.58 -28.58 13.12
N GLN A 841 79.94 -27.70 13.89
CA GLN A 841 80.24 -27.52 15.32
C GLN A 841 79.19 -28.15 16.25
N GLU A 842 77.93 -28.29 15.83
CA GLU A 842 76.87 -28.97 16.58
C GLU A 842 76.21 -30.04 15.72
N GLY A 843 76.22 -31.30 16.18
CA GLY A 843 75.72 -32.44 15.38
C GLY A 843 74.22 -32.37 15.03
N ASP A 844 73.43 -31.67 15.85
CA ASP A 844 71.98 -31.52 15.69
C ASP A 844 71.50 -30.08 15.88
N PHE A 845 71.61 -29.26 14.82
CA PHE A 845 70.86 -28.01 14.72
C PHE A 845 69.64 -28.18 13.79
N TRP A 846 68.43 -28.05 14.35
CA TRP A 846 67.18 -27.92 13.62
C TRP A 846 66.26 -26.90 14.32
N PRO A 847 65.58 -25.97 13.63
CA PRO A 847 65.20 -24.68 14.26
C PRO A 847 64.04 -24.70 15.26
N PHE A 848 63.39 -25.84 15.52
CA PHE A 848 62.07 -25.92 16.15
C PHE A 848 62.00 -25.79 17.69
N ARG A 849 63.11 -25.45 18.38
CA ARG A 849 63.14 -25.29 19.84
C ARG A 849 63.50 -23.88 20.33
N GLN A 850 62.51 -22.99 20.28
CA GLN A 850 62.24 -22.06 21.40
C GLN A 850 60.81 -21.50 21.30
N LYS A 851 59.97 -21.81 22.30
CA LYS A 851 58.75 -21.03 22.58
C LYS A 851 59.08 -20.01 23.68
N PRO A 852 58.72 -18.72 23.56
CA PRO A 852 58.80 -17.80 24.69
C PRO A 852 57.85 -18.28 25.80
N LYS A 853 58.28 -18.15 27.06
CA LYS A 853 57.43 -18.44 28.22
C LYS A 853 56.56 -17.23 28.53
N ASN A 854 55.23 -17.41 28.55
CA ASN A 854 54.32 -16.45 29.15
C ASN A 854 54.55 -16.44 30.67
N ASN A 855 55.05 -15.33 31.21
CA ASN A 855 55.01 -15.03 32.64
C ASN A 855 54.16 -13.77 32.86
N THR A 856 52.97 -13.95 33.41
CA THR A 856 52.08 -12.88 33.89
C THR A 856 52.50 -12.41 35.28
N VAL A 857 52.85 -11.13 35.45
CA VAL A 857 52.72 -10.39 36.72
C VAL A 857 52.40 -8.92 36.43
N SER A 858 51.48 -8.35 37.21
CA SER A 858 51.13 -6.93 37.34
C SER A 858 50.99 -6.63 38.85
N PRO A 859 50.96 -5.37 39.32
CA PRO A 859 51.68 -4.17 38.86
C PRO A 859 52.26 -3.32 40.04
N LEU A 860 52.86 -2.15 39.73
CA LEU A 860 53.12 -0.96 40.61
C LEU A 860 54.09 -1.07 41.82
N VAL A 861 54.93 -0.04 42.02
CA VAL A 861 54.92 0.95 43.15
C VAL A 861 56.26 1.73 43.27
N ASP A 862 56.15 3.06 43.38
CA ASP A 862 57.01 4.12 43.97
C ASP A 862 58.54 4.31 43.70
N ASP A 863 58.83 5.44 43.05
CA ASP A 863 59.49 6.67 43.58
C ASP A 863 60.94 6.74 44.18
N ARG A 864 61.72 7.66 43.58
CA ARG A 864 62.74 8.60 44.14
C ARG A 864 64.12 8.10 44.66
N GLU A 865 65.17 8.51 43.92
CA GLU A 865 66.34 9.36 44.32
C GLU A 865 67.02 9.25 45.73
N PRO A 866 68.34 9.60 45.92
CA PRO A 866 69.15 10.59 45.14
C PRO A 866 70.70 10.37 44.94
N LYS A 867 71.28 11.16 44.01
CA LYS A 867 72.62 11.87 44.00
C LYS A 867 74.03 11.17 44.00
N ALA A 868 74.88 11.72 43.09
CA ALA A 868 76.38 11.86 43.11
C ALA A 868 77.27 10.58 43.08
N GLY A 869 78.51 10.54 42.54
CA GLY A 869 79.46 11.55 42.00
C GLY A 869 80.83 11.53 42.74
N PRO A 870 81.99 12.03 42.26
CA PRO A 870 82.34 12.72 40.98
C PRO A 870 83.73 12.30 40.36
N THR A 871 84.39 13.22 39.61
CA THR A 871 85.80 13.27 39.08
C THR A 871 86.07 12.71 37.66
N THR A 872 86.93 13.30 36.77
CA THR A 872 87.47 14.69 36.57
C THR A 872 88.15 14.84 35.18
N GLY A 873 88.24 16.07 34.63
CA GLY A 873 89.11 16.47 33.49
C GLY A 873 88.34 16.84 32.20
N VAL A 874 88.30 18.04 31.59
CA VAL A 874 88.98 19.37 31.63
C VAL A 874 89.92 19.66 30.43
N GLN A 875 89.42 20.43 29.45
CA GLN A 875 90.03 21.54 28.66
C GLN A 875 89.04 21.91 27.51
N ASN A 876 88.37 23.08 27.47
CA ASN A 876 88.81 24.44 27.09
C ASN A 876 88.76 24.67 25.55
N HIS A 877 88.17 25.74 24.97
CA HIS A 877 87.54 26.99 25.48
C HIS A 877 86.30 27.43 24.66
N GLY A 878 85.33 28.06 25.36
CA GLY A 878 84.56 29.27 24.91
C GLY A 878 83.41 29.14 23.89
N GLU A 879 82.62 30.18 23.55
CA GLU A 879 82.15 31.47 24.16
C GLU A 879 80.76 31.79 23.50
N VAL A 880 79.73 32.49 24.04
CA VAL A 880 79.55 33.64 24.99
C VAL A 880 79.69 35.02 24.30
N THR A 881 78.69 35.91 24.19
CA THR A 881 77.23 35.90 24.55
C THR A 881 76.35 36.41 23.35
N ASP A 882 75.29 37.26 23.34
CA ASP A 882 74.52 38.10 24.30
C ASP A 882 73.05 38.39 23.83
N GLN A 883 72.42 39.52 24.20
CA GLN A 883 70.97 39.82 24.14
C GLN A 883 70.47 40.82 23.05
N ASN A 884 69.13 40.91 22.91
CA ASN A 884 68.28 42.12 22.81
C ASN A 884 67.89 42.84 21.47
N HIS A 885 66.60 43.24 21.42
CA HIS A 885 65.97 44.37 20.67
C HIS A 885 65.94 44.31 19.10
N GLN A 886 65.06 45.00 18.33
CA GLN A 886 63.69 45.56 18.51
C GLN A 886 62.98 45.79 17.14
N ILE A 887 61.66 46.06 17.18
CA ILE A 887 60.69 46.60 16.17
C ILE A 887 61.23 47.79 15.31
N PRO A 888 60.70 48.17 14.09
CA PRO A 888 59.28 48.50 13.79
C PRO A 888 58.74 48.24 12.32
N PRO A 889 57.51 48.69 11.93
CA PRO A 889 56.84 48.36 10.64
C PRO A 889 56.38 49.56 9.74
N VAL A 890 55.71 49.27 8.61
CA VAL A 890 54.96 50.20 7.69
C VAL A 890 53.75 49.39 7.14
N ILE A 891 52.45 49.72 7.25
CA ILE A 891 51.62 50.86 6.76
C ILE A 891 51.59 50.90 5.21
N GLY A 892 50.46 51.04 4.48
CA GLY A 892 49.02 51.14 4.81
C GLY A 892 48.18 51.37 3.52
N ILE A 893 46.90 51.77 3.65
CA ILE A 893 45.89 52.01 2.55
C ILE A 893 45.35 50.70 1.93
N GLY A 894 44.06 50.50 1.63
CA GLY A 894 42.85 51.30 1.91
C GLY A 894 41.83 51.27 0.74
N GLY A 895 40.60 50.82 0.97
CA GLY A 895 39.51 50.82 -0.04
C GLY A 895 38.32 49.92 0.34
N ASP A 896 37.12 50.49 0.41
CA ASP A 896 35.90 49.86 0.98
C ASP A 896 34.81 49.56 -0.07
N TYR A 897 33.95 48.55 0.19
CA TYR A 897 32.50 48.72 0.49
C TYR A 897 31.59 47.51 0.17
N THR A 898 30.59 47.32 1.05
CA THR A 898 29.26 46.67 0.85
C THR A 898 29.21 45.26 0.22
N THR A 899 29.10 44.17 1.00
CA THR A 899 27.89 43.63 1.69
C THR A 899 26.75 43.11 0.80
N HIS A 900 26.43 41.82 0.93
CA HIS A 900 25.08 41.37 1.31
C HIS A 900 25.15 39.96 1.93
N SER A 901 24.54 39.77 3.10
CA SER A 901 24.50 38.51 3.82
C SER A 901 23.07 37.99 3.98
N HIS A 902 22.82 36.74 3.61
CA HIS A 902 21.62 36.00 4.05
C HIS A 902 22.01 34.68 4.70
N SER A 903 21.59 34.51 5.94
CA SER A 903 21.86 33.35 6.79
C SER A 903 20.79 32.29 6.65
N PHE A 904 21.18 31.01 6.60
CA PHE A 904 20.31 29.88 6.92
C PHE A 904 20.91 29.02 8.04
N HIS A 905 20.08 28.21 8.69
CA HIS A 905 20.28 27.76 10.07
C HIS A 905 21.40 26.71 10.26
N LYS A 906 21.99 26.72 11.47
CA LYS A 906 22.79 25.61 11.99
C LYS A 906 21.89 24.38 12.26
N PRO A 907 22.30 23.16 11.87
CA PRO A 907 21.80 21.92 12.46
C PRO A 907 22.24 21.75 13.92
N ALA A 908 21.56 20.86 14.65
CA ALA A 908 21.88 20.49 16.02
C ALA A 908 23.08 19.50 16.10
N PRO A 909 23.78 19.39 17.24
CA PRO A 909 24.84 18.40 17.42
C PRO A 909 24.30 16.96 17.47
N MET A 910 25.02 16.01 16.89
CA MET A 910 24.73 14.57 16.98
C MET A 910 25.35 13.92 18.24
N PRO A 911 24.91 12.70 18.61
CA PRO A 911 25.38 12.02 19.82
C PRO A 911 26.84 11.56 19.75
N ASP A 912 27.49 11.53 20.92
CA ASP A 912 28.81 10.93 21.11
C ASP A 912 28.73 9.38 21.10
N PHE A 913 29.54 8.74 20.26
CA PHE A 913 29.73 7.29 20.19
C PHE A 913 31.21 6.98 20.30
N GLY A 914 31.73 6.99 21.53
CA GLY A 914 33.15 6.75 21.80
C GLY A 914 33.62 5.30 21.57
N HIS A 915 34.96 5.16 21.56
CA HIS A 915 35.72 3.90 21.70
C HIS A 915 36.05 3.03 20.46
N VAL A 916 36.24 3.63 19.29
CA VAL A 916 37.36 3.22 18.40
C VAL A 916 37.98 4.48 17.79
N GLU A 917 39.30 4.69 17.95
CA GLU A 917 40.25 5.27 16.97
C GLU A 917 41.55 5.76 17.64
N LYS A 918 42.68 5.13 17.28
CA LYS A 918 44.04 5.72 17.32
C LYS A 918 44.93 5.23 16.17
N GLU A 919 44.66 4.04 15.61
CA GLU A 919 45.44 3.50 14.49
C GLU A 919 45.03 4.07 13.12
N ASN A 920 43.75 4.42 12.91
CA ASN A 920 43.23 4.88 11.62
C ASN A 920 43.90 6.15 11.06
N GLN A 921 44.42 7.04 11.90
CA GLN A 921 44.96 8.35 11.45
C GLN A 921 46.06 8.21 10.38
N ASN A 922 46.97 7.25 10.58
CA ASN A 922 48.12 7.06 9.68
C ASN A 922 47.75 6.40 8.35
N ASP A 923 46.67 5.62 8.31
CA ASP A 923 46.19 4.99 7.07
C ASP A 923 45.25 5.91 6.29
N MET A 924 44.44 6.74 6.98
CA MET A 924 43.72 7.83 6.32
C MET A 924 44.67 8.81 5.62
N ASN A 925 45.80 9.13 6.25
CA ASN A 925 46.85 9.96 5.64
C ASN A 925 47.54 9.29 4.42
N LYS A 926 47.34 7.98 4.17
CA LYS A 926 47.78 7.31 2.92
C LYS A 926 46.74 7.42 1.81
N ILE A 927 45.44 7.29 2.15
CA ILE A 927 44.34 7.50 1.19
C ILE A 927 44.42 8.92 0.60
N TYR A 928 44.65 9.93 1.45
CA TYR A 928 44.81 11.33 1.06
C TYR A 928 46.17 11.69 0.44
N LYS A 929 46.98 10.73 -0.02
CA LYS A 929 48.18 10.98 -0.86
C LYS A 929 47.79 11.30 -2.30
N THR A 930 46.91 12.27 -2.48
CA THR A 930 46.45 12.74 -3.80
C THR A 930 47.11 14.07 -4.14
N GLN A 931 47.52 14.25 -5.40
CA GLN A 931 48.21 15.45 -5.87
C GLN A 931 47.78 15.84 -7.29
N ALA A 932 47.98 17.11 -7.65
CA ALA A 932 47.72 17.61 -9.00
C ALA A 932 48.76 17.08 -10.00
N TYR A 933 48.33 16.72 -11.21
CA TYR A 933 49.26 16.28 -12.25
C TYR A 933 50.09 17.44 -12.80
N ASN A 934 51.41 17.38 -12.64
CA ASN A 934 52.32 18.39 -13.14
C ASN A 934 53.19 17.83 -14.28
N HIS A 935 52.84 18.19 -15.51
CA HIS A 935 53.37 17.58 -16.75
C HIS A 935 54.91 17.66 -16.89
N SER A 936 55.55 18.62 -16.22
CA SER A 936 57.00 18.84 -16.24
C SER A 936 57.79 17.87 -15.35
N GLN A 937 57.18 17.28 -14.31
CA GLN A 937 57.86 16.34 -13.41
C GLN A 937 58.09 14.97 -14.05
N LEU A 938 57.26 14.60 -15.03
CA LEU A 938 57.30 13.29 -15.69
C LEU A 938 58.60 13.10 -16.50
N ILE A 939 59.00 14.13 -17.25
CA ILE A 939 60.19 14.14 -18.13
C ILE A 939 61.49 13.86 -17.36
N GLN A 940 61.55 14.22 -16.06
CA GLN A 940 62.73 13.96 -15.22
C GLN A 940 62.78 12.53 -14.64
N LEU A 941 61.65 11.82 -14.59
CA LEU A 941 61.54 10.49 -13.97
C LEU A 941 61.73 9.32 -14.95
N GLU A 942 61.60 9.54 -16.26
CA GLU A 942 61.72 8.47 -17.26
C GLU A 942 63.13 7.88 -17.39
N HIS A 943 64.16 8.62 -16.95
CA HIS A 943 65.55 8.16 -16.94
C HIS A 943 65.85 7.05 -15.91
N THR A 944 64.93 6.70 -15.01
CA THR A 944 65.12 5.65 -13.99
C THR A 944 63.98 4.62 -13.96
N LYS A 945 64.01 3.65 -14.88
CA LYS A 945 63.08 2.50 -14.91
C LYS A 945 63.79 1.17 -14.61
N LYS A 946 63.21 0.37 -13.70
CA LYS A 946 63.39 -1.10 -13.67
C LYS A 946 62.14 -1.80 -13.13
N GLN A 947 61.58 -2.68 -13.97
CA GLN A 947 60.67 -3.81 -13.70
C GLN A 947 59.48 -3.61 -12.73
N ILE A 948 58.28 -3.54 -13.30
CA ILE A 948 57.01 -4.03 -12.71
C ILE A 948 56.31 -4.90 -13.78
N SER A 949 55.61 -5.95 -13.37
CA SER A 949 54.96 -6.93 -14.26
C SER A 949 53.60 -6.47 -14.82
N THR A 950 53.22 -7.08 -15.94
CA THR A 950 51.85 -7.14 -16.49
C THR A 950 50.79 -7.32 -15.38
N VAL A 951 49.67 -6.61 -15.34
CA VAL A 951 48.79 -6.20 -16.47
C VAL A 951 48.55 -4.67 -16.51
N CYS A 952 49.61 -3.85 -16.45
CA CYS A 952 49.46 -2.43 -16.76
C CYS A 952 50.64 -1.90 -17.60
N LYS A 953 50.54 -2.02 -18.92
CA LYS A 953 51.36 -1.16 -19.80
C LYS A 953 50.91 0.29 -19.61
N GLN A 954 51.87 1.19 -19.46
CA GLN A 954 51.66 2.63 -19.50
C GLN A 954 51.25 3.01 -20.93
N ILE A 955 50.28 3.91 -21.09
CA ILE A 955 50.12 4.64 -22.35
C ILE A 955 51.33 5.59 -22.41
N PRO A 956 52.11 5.64 -23.51
CA PRO A 956 53.21 6.60 -23.62
C PRO A 956 52.66 8.02 -23.48
N ALA A 957 53.25 8.82 -22.59
CA ALA A 957 52.83 10.22 -22.41
C ALA A 957 52.98 11.04 -23.71
N GLU A 958 53.93 10.63 -24.55
CA GLU A 958 54.19 11.10 -25.92
C GLU A 958 52.93 11.17 -26.81
N ASN A 959 51.95 10.28 -26.62
CA ASN A 959 50.74 10.19 -27.45
C ASN A 959 49.57 11.06 -26.96
N MET A 960 49.66 11.71 -25.80
CA MET A 960 48.54 12.43 -25.17
C MET A 960 48.76 13.95 -25.19
N THR A 961 47.78 14.68 -25.71
CA THR A 961 47.79 16.15 -25.78
C THR A 961 46.80 16.76 -24.79
N ARG A 962 47.18 17.80 -24.05
CA ARG A 962 46.24 18.51 -23.17
C ARG A 962 45.31 19.40 -24.00
N PHE A 963 44.00 19.27 -23.81
CA PHE A 963 43.02 20.18 -24.42
C PHE A 963 43.06 21.55 -23.74
N ASN A 964 42.92 22.62 -24.52
CA ASN A 964 43.06 24.00 -24.02
C ASN A 964 41.90 24.44 -23.11
N LYS A 965 40.70 23.85 -23.25
CA LYS A 965 39.56 24.11 -22.38
C LYS A 965 39.60 23.19 -21.15
N VAL A 966 39.17 23.71 -20.00
CA VAL A 966 39.12 23.00 -18.72
C VAL A 966 37.65 22.81 -18.32
N PHE A 967 37.29 21.64 -17.82
CA PHE A 967 35.92 21.21 -17.57
C PHE A 967 35.67 21.19 -16.06
N HIS A 968 34.89 22.13 -15.50
CA HIS A 968 34.69 22.26 -14.04
C HIS A 968 36.01 22.28 -13.21
N SER A 969 37.06 22.92 -13.74
CA SER A 969 38.45 22.92 -13.23
C SER A 969 39.27 21.62 -13.40
N ILE A 970 38.69 20.57 -13.98
CA ILE A 970 39.37 19.32 -14.34
C ILE A 970 39.92 19.43 -15.79
N PRO A 971 41.22 19.17 -16.03
CA PRO A 971 41.79 19.18 -17.38
C PRO A 971 41.47 17.89 -18.14
N LEU A 972 41.38 17.99 -19.47
CA LEU A 972 41.22 16.86 -20.38
C LEU A 972 42.49 16.61 -21.18
N TYR A 973 42.90 15.35 -21.29
CA TYR A 973 43.99 14.88 -22.15
C TYR A 973 43.43 14.00 -23.26
N VAL A 974 43.86 14.19 -24.51
CA VAL A 974 43.28 13.53 -25.67
C VAL A 974 44.39 12.91 -26.52
N GLU A 975 44.20 11.67 -26.93
CA GLU A 975 45.14 10.96 -27.81
C GLU A 975 45.28 11.68 -29.18
N GLN A 976 46.49 11.67 -29.75
CA GLN A 976 46.77 12.31 -31.04
C GLN A 976 45.78 11.83 -32.13
N ASN A 977 45.37 12.77 -33.00
CA ASN A 977 44.38 12.62 -34.08
C ASN A 977 42.90 12.57 -33.63
N VAL A 978 42.58 12.64 -32.34
CA VAL A 978 41.19 12.79 -31.87
C VAL A 978 40.75 14.25 -31.99
N ILE A 979 39.70 14.49 -32.76
CA ILE A 979 39.03 15.79 -32.85
C ILE A 979 38.00 15.91 -31.71
N VAL A 980 38.06 17.00 -30.94
CA VAL A 980 37.07 17.31 -29.91
C VAL A 980 35.86 17.99 -30.56
N THR A 981 34.72 17.32 -30.56
CA THR A 981 33.43 17.88 -30.98
C THR A 981 32.74 18.60 -29.84
N ASP A 982 31.75 19.46 -30.13
CA ASP A 982 30.92 20.10 -29.10
C ASP A 982 30.19 19.06 -28.23
N THR A 983 29.72 17.96 -28.83
CA THR A 983 29.12 16.83 -28.09
C THR A 983 30.08 16.19 -27.10
N MET A 984 31.32 15.93 -27.52
CA MET A 984 32.39 15.41 -26.64
C MET A 984 32.73 16.42 -25.54
N ALA A 985 32.68 17.73 -25.83
CA ALA A 985 32.89 18.76 -24.83
C ALA A 985 31.77 18.75 -23.77
N ASP A 986 30.51 18.72 -24.16
CA ASP A 986 29.36 18.64 -23.24
C ASP A 986 29.39 17.36 -22.39
N GLN A 987 29.72 16.22 -22.99
CA GLN A 987 29.92 14.94 -22.30
C GLN A 987 31.09 15.05 -21.30
N GLY A 988 32.16 15.75 -21.66
CA GLY A 988 33.28 16.10 -20.79
C GLY A 988 32.86 16.98 -19.61
N TYR A 989 31.98 17.97 -19.81
CA TYR A 989 31.43 18.80 -18.75
C TYR A 989 30.55 18.01 -17.77
N GLN A 990 29.71 17.10 -18.28
CA GLN A 990 28.87 16.21 -17.47
C GLN A 990 29.71 15.29 -16.57
N LEU A 991 30.68 14.58 -17.14
CA LEU A 991 31.57 13.70 -16.39
C LEU A 991 32.43 14.50 -15.38
N ALA A 992 32.97 15.64 -15.79
CA ALA A 992 33.74 16.50 -14.89
C ALA A 992 32.89 17.03 -13.73
N TYR A 993 31.62 17.40 -13.96
CA TYR A 993 30.71 17.86 -12.90
C TYR A 993 30.47 16.77 -11.86
N LEU A 994 30.18 15.54 -12.30
CA LEU A 994 30.01 14.37 -11.44
C LEU A 994 31.27 14.09 -10.60
N LEU A 995 32.43 13.98 -11.24
CA LEU A 995 33.69 13.67 -10.57
C LEU A 995 34.12 14.79 -9.61
N SER A 996 33.93 16.05 -9.99
CA SER A 996 34.07 17.23 -9.12
C SER A 996 33.18 17.10 -7.88
N GLY A 997 31.92 16.69 -8.06
CA GLY A 997 30.96 16.51 -6.98
C GLY A 997 31.38 15.41 -6.00
N LEU A 998 31.75 14.24 -6.52
CA LEU A 998 32.26 13.12 -5.72
C LEU A 998 33.56 13.52 -4.98
N ALA A 999 34.49 14.22 -5.62
CA ALA A 999 35.72 14.70 -5.00
C ALA A 999 35.46 15.57 -3.76
N THR A 1000 34.64 16.63 -3.88
CA THR A 1000 34.45 17.60 -2.79
C THR A 1000 33.39 17.19 -1.76
N HIS A 1001 32.30 16.55 -2.18
CA HIS A 1001 31.18 16.22 -1.30
C HIS A 1001 31.30 14.83 -0.67
N VAL A 1002 31.92 13.86 -1.35
CA VAL A 1002 32.13 12.50 -0.82
C VAL A 1002 33.54 12.35 -0.28
N PHE A 1003 34.55 12.26 -1.16
CA PHE A 1003 35.91 11.82 -0.82
C PHE A 1003 36.80 12.88 -0.14
N LYS A 1004 36.38 14.15 -0.11
CA LYS A 1004 37.09 15.30 0.46
C LYS A 1004 38.51 15.54 -0.12
N ILE A 1005 38.72 15.19 -1.40
CA ILE A 1005 39.97 15.42 -2.13
C ILE A 1005 39.87 16.69 -3.01
N SER A 1006 41.00 17.31 -3.35
CA SER A 1006 41.00 18.48 -4.25
C SER A 1006 40.55 18.07 -5.66
N LYS A 1007 39.78 18.93 -6.33
CA LYS A 1007 39.38 18.72 -7.74
C LYS A 1007 40.59 18.64 -8.67
N GLU A 1008 41.69 19.27 -8.28
CA GLU A 1008 42.97 19.29 -9.01
C GLU A 1008 43.62 17.90 -9.11
N THR A 1009 43.21 16.93 -8.28
CA THR A 1009 43.71 15.56 -8.32
C THR A 1009 42.96 14.71 -9.34
N ILE A 1010 41.87 15.22 -9.94
CA ILE A 1010 41.08 14.54 -10.96
C ILE A 1010 41.40 15.10 -12.35
N HIS A 1011 41.53 14.19 -13.30
CA HIS A 1011 41.92 14.44 -14.69
C HIS A 1011 41.03 13.61 -15.60
N LEU A 1012 40.57 14.17 -16.73
CA LEU A 1012 39.95 13.38 -17.78
C LEU A 1012 41.00 12.96 -18.81
N PHE A 1013 40.86 11.77 -19.38
CA PHE A 1013 41.54 11.41 -20.62
C PHE A 1013 40.56 10.82 -21.64
N ARG A 1014 40.94 10.81 -22.92
CA ARG A 1014 40.22 10.10 -23.97
C ARG A 1014 41.22 9.43 -24.92
N ASP A 1015 41.21 8.11 -24.92
CA ASP A 1015 41.91 7.27 -25.89
C ASP A 1015 41.02 6.99 -27.13
N ILE A 1016 41.58 6.37 -28.16
CA ILE A 1016 40.82 5.92 -29.34
C ILE A 1016 40.25 4.52 -29.10
N ASN A 1017 41.08 3.58 -28.63
CA ASN A 1017 40.77 2.15 -28.51
C ASN A 1017 41.27 1.51 -27.20
N GLY A 1018 41.64 2.31 -26.18
CA GLY A 1018 42.27 1.80 -24.96
C GLY A 1018 41.26 1.17 -23.99
N VAL A 1019 41.64 0.07 -23.33
CA VAL A 1019 40.74 -0.74 -22.49
C VAL A 1019 40.61 -0.20 -21.04
N LYS A 1020 41.12 1.00 -20.74
CA LYS A 1020 41.17 1.53 -19.37
C LYS A 1020 39.96 2.43 -19.09
N ILE A 1021 39.28 2.17 -17.98
CA ILE A 1021 38.18 3.01 -17.46
C ILE A 1021 38.75 4.17 -16.65
N ALA A 1022 39.74 3.90 -15.81
CA ALA A 1022 40.51 4.88 -15.05
C ALA A 1022 41.96 4.40 -14.83
N PHE A 1023 42.79 5.24 -14.23
CA PHE A 1023 44.04 4.85 -13.57
C PHE A 1023 44.54 5.92 -12.58
N ASN A 1024 45.19 5.49 -11.51
CA ASN A 1024 45.98 6.32 -10.61
C ASN A 1024 47.42 6.44 -11.13
N TYR A 1025 47.90 7.66 -11.31
CA TYR A 1025 49.30 7.99 -11.55
C TYR A 1025 49.86 8.80 -10.37
N GLY A 1026 50.40 8.09 -9.37
CA GLY A 1026 51.12 8.70 -8.25
C GLY A 1026 50.31 9.71 -7.43
N GLY A 1027 49.01 9.44 -7.21
CA GLY A 1027 48.09 10.32 -6.50
C GLY A 1027 47.27 11.26 -7.40
N ALA A 1028 47.56 11.32 -8.71
CA ALA A 1028 46.69 11.96 -9.69
C ALA A 1028 45.79 10.91 -10.35
N LEU A 1029 44.47 11.11 -10.30
CA LEU A 1029 43.46 10.16 -10.76
C LEU A 1029 42.97 10.55 -12.17
N PHE A 1030 43.01 9.61 -13.11
CA PHE A 1030 42.65 9.80 -14.52
C PHE A 1030 41.42 8.95 -14.89
N PHE A 1031 40.41 9.55 -15.52
CA PHE A 1031 39.15 8.88 -15.90
C PHE A 1031 38.88 8.97 -17.40
N ASN A 1032 38.48 7.87 -18.04
CA ASN A 1032 38.30 7.82 -19.49
C ASN A 1032 36.93 8.35 -19.92
N LEU A 1033 36.92 9.50 -20.59
CA LEU A 1033 35.73 10.11 -21.17
C LEU A 1033 35.07 9.20 -22.22
N ARG A 1034 35.85 8.42 -22.99
CA ARG A 1034 35.31 7.48 -23.99
C ARG A 1034 34.40 6.41 -23.37
N TYR A 1035 34.65 6.03 -22.12
CA TYR A 1035 33.80 5.08 -21.40
C TYR A 1035 32.46 5.72 -21.01
N PHE A 1036 32.47 6.96 -20.50
CA PHE A 1036 31.25 7.72 -20.20
C PHE A 1036 30.41 7.98 -21.46
N GLU A 1037 31.05 8.34 -22.57
CA GLU A 1037 30.41 8.52 -23.88
C GLU A 1037 29.68 7.26 -24.35
N GLN A 1038 30.30 6.08 -24.20
CA GLN A 1038 29.77 4.82 -24.72
C GLN A 1038 28.72 4.15 -23.83
N VAL A 1039 28.77 4.35 -22.51
CA VAL A 1039 27.93 3.62 -21.55
C VAL A 1039 26.80 4.48 -20.99
N TYR A 1040 27.01 5.79 -20.77
CA TYR A 1040 26.09 6.60 -19.98
C TYR A 1040 25.59 7.87 -20.68
N ALA A 1041 26.34 8.43 -21.62
CA ALA A 1041 26.02 9.74 -22.18
C ALA A 1041 24.75 9.77 -23.05
N ASP A 1042 24.37 8.67 -23.70
CA ASP A 1042 23.10 8.59 -24.43
C ASP A 1042 21.91 8.36 -23.49
N GLU A 1043 22.06 7.49 -22.49
CA GLU A 1043 21.02 7.19 -21.49
C GLU A 1043 20.71 8.37 -20.56
N LEU A 1044 21.70 9.23 -20.28
CA LEU A 1044 21.52 10.43 -19.47
C LEU A 1044 20.74 11.55 -20.19
N LYS A 1045 20.71 11.59 -21.54
CA LYS A 1045 20.10 12.69 -22.32
C LYS A 1045 18.68 13.09 -21.89
N PRO A 1046 17.74 12.17 -21.60
CA PRO A 1046 16.39 12.53 -21.14
C PRO A 1046 16.37 13.19 -19.75
N TYR A 1047 17.39 12.94 -18.93
CA TYR A 1047 17.44 13.29 -17.50
C TYR A 1047 18.34 14.49 -17.19
N LEU A 1048 19.09 15.01 -18.17
CA LEU A 1048 19.94 16.21 -18.00
C LEU A 1048 19.16 17.43 -17.47
N ARG A 1049 17.85 17.48 -17.70
CA ARG A 1049 16.95 18.59 -17.31
C ARG A 1049 16.00 18.27 -16.17
N THR A 1050 16.08 17.10 -15.53
CA THR A 1050 15.17 16.72 -14.44
C THR A 1050 15.64 17.22 -13.08
N THR A 1051 14.72 17.84 -12.33
CA THR A 1051 14.93 18.31 -10.95
C THR A 1051 15.05 17.19 -9.93
N SER A 1052 14.57 15.98 -10.23
CA SER A 1052 14.59 14.86 -9.28
C SER A 1052 15.94 14.14 -9.29
N SER A 1053 16.57 14.01 -8.13
CA SER A 1053 17.72 13.13 -7.89
C SER A 1053 17.35 11.64 -7.98
N SER A 1054 16.08 11.30 -7.73
CA SER A 1054 15.55 9.93 -7.62
C SER A 1054 15.38 9.17 -8.95
N THR A 1055 16.29 9.35 -9.92
CA THR A 1055 16.24 8.65 -11.22
C THR A 1055 17.25 7.50 -11.25
N PRO A 1056 16.85 6.26 -11.63
CA PRO A 1056 17.72 5.08 -11.55
C PRO A 1056 19.08 5.22 -12.25
N ILE A 1057 19.12 5.81 -13.44
CA ILE A 1057 20.37 6.01 -14.20
C ILE A 1057 21.35 6.96 -13.51
N ILE A 1058 20.86 8.02 -12.83
CA ILE A 1058 21.72 8.90 -12.03
C ILE A 1058 22.26 8.14 -10.81
N HIS A 1059 21.44 7.33 -10.13
CA HIS A 1059 21.93 6.47 -9.03
C HIS A 1059 23.02 5.52 -9.52
N GLU A 1060 22.83 4.86 -10.67
CA GLU A 1060 23.79 3.92 -11.24
C GLU A 1060 25.12 4.60 -11.60
N VAL A 1061 25.06 5.70 -12.36
CA VAL A 1061 26.24 6.49 -12.75
C VAL A 1061 27.02 7.00 -11.53
N VAL A 1062 26.33 7.50 -10.51
CA VAL A 1062 26.96 7.97 -9.26
C VAL A 1062 27.62 6.80 -8.50
N ASN A 1063 26.93 5.66 -8.37
CA ASN A 1063 27.47 4.48 -7.70
C ASN A 1063 28.66 3.86 -8.45
N PHE A 1064 28.64 3.86 -9.79
CA PHE A 1064 29.74 3.40 -10.63
C PHE A 1064 31.00 4.25 -10.40
N TYR A 1065 30.92 5.58 -10.61
CA TYR A 1065 32.09 6.45 -10.46
C TYR A 1065 32.56 6.57 -9.00
N PHE A 1066 31.66 6.40 -8.02
CA PHE A 1066 32.07 6.20 -6.62
C PHE A 1066 32.99 4.98 -6.46
N MET A 1067 32.60 3.81 -6.98
CA MET A 1067 33.42 2.60 -6.87
C MET A 1067 34.73 2.69 -7.67
N VAL A 1068 34.74 3.38 -8.82
CA VAL A 1068 35.98 3.65 -9.56
C VAL A 1068 36.91 4.56 -8.76
N ILE A 1069 36.42 5.63 -8.12
CA ILE A 1069 37.26 6.47 -7.24
C ILE A 1069 37.78 5.65 -6.05
N CYS A 1070 36.97 4.78 -5.43
CA CYS A 1070 37.43 3.88 -4.36
C CYS A 1070 38.56 2.94 -4.83
N HIS A 1071 38.47 2.41 -6.06
CA HIS A 1071 39.48 1.55 -6.68
C HIS A 1071 40.80 2.31 -6.89
N GLU A 1072 40.75 3.50 -7.50
CA GLU A 1072 41.95 4.29 -7.76
C GLU A 1072 42.57 4.86 -6.47
N LEU A 1073 41.77 5.18 -5.44
CA LEU A 1073 42.29 5.56 -4.12
C LEU A 1073 42.95 4.39 -3.38
N ALA A 1074 42.52 3.14 -3.59
CA ALA A 1074 43.20 1.98 -3.03
C ALA A 1074 44.63 1.80 -3.59
N HIS A 1075 44.88 2.27 -4.83
CA HIS A 1075 46.23 2.32 -5.41
C HIS A 1075 47.17 3.37 -4.76
N ASN A 1076 46.68 4.29 -3.92
CA ASN A 1076 47.56 5.08 -3.04
C ASN A 1076 48.20 4.24 -1.91
N ILE A 1077 47.74 2.99 -1.71
CA ILE A 1077 48.19 2.07 -0.66
C ILE A 1077 48.81 0.79 -1.24
N VAL A 1078 48.16 0.16 -2.23
CA VAL A 1078 48.57 -1.15 -2.78
C VAL A 1078 48.53 -1.14 -4.32
N ASN A 1079 49.68 -1.39 -4.95
CA ASN A 1079 49.82 -1.44 -6.42
C ASN A 1079 49.43 -2.80 -7.04
N ALA A 1080 49.47 -3.88 -6.25
CA ALA A 1080 49.17 -5.24 -6.71
C ALA A 1080 47.68 -5.56 -6.51
N HIS A 1081 47.04 -6.22 -7.48
CA HIS A 1081 45.64 -6.63 -7.40
C HIS A 1081 45.49 -7.93 -6.59
N ASP A 1082 45.87 -7.89 -5.31
CA ASP A 1082 45.82 -9.00 -4.36
C ASP A 1082 44.68 -8.86 -3.33
N SER A 1083 44.65 -9.75 -2.33
CA SER A 1083 43.67 -9.71 -1.25
C SER A 1083 43.81 -8.49 -0.32
N HIS A 1084 44.99 -7.85 -0.24
CA HIS A 1084 45.16 -6.60 0.49
C HIS A 1084 44.54 -5.43 -0.27
N PHE A 1085 44.68 -5.39 -1.60
CA PHE A 1085 44.01 -4.39 -2.43
C PHE A 1085 42.48 -4.47 -2.30
N VAL A 1086 41.90 -5.68 -2.39
CA VAL A 1086 40.44 -5.88 -2.20
C VAL A 1086 40.01 -5.40 -0.80
N SER A 1087 40.74 -5.75 0.26
CA SER A 1087 40.42 -5.29 1.62
C SER A 1087 40.51 -3.77 1.79
N TRP A 1088 41.42 -3.09 1.07
CA TRP A 1088 41.49 -1.62 1.08
C TRP A 1088 40.37 -0.96 0.27
N LEU A 1089 40.01 -1.52 -0.88
CA LEU A 1089 38.84 -1.10 -1.67
C LEU A 1089 37.55 -1.18 -0.84
N GLU A 1090 37.31 -2.30 -0.16
CA GLU A 1090 36.17 -2.49 0.75
C GLU A 1090 36.16 -1.44 1.87
N LYS A 1091 37.29 -1.21 2.55
CA LYS A 1091 37.40 -0.21 3.63
C LYS A 1091 37.11 1.21 3.15
N ILE A 1092 37.63 1.60 1.98
CA ILE A 1092 37.40 2.94 1.40
C ILE A 1092 35.93 3.09 1.01
N ALA A 1093 35.33 2.08 0.37
CA ALA A 1093 33.93 2.09 -0.02
C ALA A 1093 32.98 2.14 1.18
N ILE A 1094 33.24 1.35 2.24
CA ILE A 1094 32.44 1.37 3.48
C ILE A 1094 32.56 2.73 4.16
N LYS A 1095 33.77 3.32 4.23
CA LYS A 1095 34.00 4.61 4.91
C LYS A 1095 33.14 5.73 4.33
N PHE A 1096 33.12 5.87 3.01
CA PHE A 1096 32.50 7.01 2.32
C PHE A 1096 31.06 6.73 1.82
N MET A 1097 30.47 5.58 2.21
CA MET A 1097 29.15 5.16 1.72
C MET A 1097 28.05 6.16 2.12
N THR A 1098 28.09 6.65 3.37
CA THR A 1098 27.08 7.59 3.89
C THR A 1098 27.17 8.97 3.22
N GLU A 1099 28.38 9.50 2.99
CA GLU A 1099 28.54 10.75 2.23
C GLU A 1099 28.14 10.59 0.76
N LYS A 1100 28.35 9.41 0.17
CA LYS A 1100 27.87 9.08 -1.19
C LYS A 1100 26.34 9.04 -1.26
N ASP A 1101 25.66 8.47 -0.27
CA ASP A 1101 24.19 8.46 -0.23
C ASP A 1101 23.63 9.89 -0.04
N LEU A 1102 24.19 10.67 0.87
CA LEU A 1102 23.81 12.09 1.08
C LEU A 1102 24.09 12.97 -0.15
N PHE A 1103 25.18 12.73 -0.87
CA PHE A 1103 25.48 13.40 -2.14
C PHE A 1103 24.46 13.02 -3.22
N LEU A 1104 24.15 11.73 -3.32
CA LEU A 1104 23.24 11.18 -4.33
C LEU A 1104 21.80 11.70 -4.14
N GLU A 1105 21.31 11.87 -2.91
CA GLU A 1105 20.01 12.51 -2.63
C GLU A 1105 19.91 13.95 -3.17
N GLN A 1106 21.04 14.66 -3.30
CA GLN A 1106 21.12 16.08 -3.65
C GLN A 1106 21.64 16.33 -5.08
N PHE A 1107 22.13 15.31 -5.77
CA PHE A 1107 22.77 15.43 -7.06
C PHE A 1107 21.75 15.46 -8.23
N SER A 1108 21.91 16.43 -9.13
CA SER A 1108 21.23 16.48 -10.42
C SER A 1108 22.13 17.14 -11.46
N PHE A 1109 22.10 16.61 -12.69
CA PHE A 1109 22.79 17.19 -13.84
C PHE A 1109 22.19 18.54 -14.28
N GLN A 1110 20.94 18.87 -13.94
CA GLN A 1110 20.36 20.18 -14.31
C GLN A 1110 21.15 21.37 -13.73
N ASN A 1111 21.94 21.15 -12.69
CA ASN A 1111 22.80 22.17 -12.10
C ASN A 1111 24.15 22.35 -12.83
N TYR A 1112 24.57 21.47 -13.75
CA TYR A 1112 25.78 21.72 -14.57
C TYR A 1112 25.49 22.74 -15.69
N GLU A 1113 24.30 22.72 -16.32
CA GLU A 1113 23.87 23.75 -17.29
C GLU A 1113 23.83 25.16 -16.67
N ARG A 1114 23.88 25.29 -15.33
CA ARG A 1114 23.96 26.55 -14.57
C ARG A 1114 25.39 26.93 -14.12
N GLN A 1115 26.38 26.10 -14.40
CA GLN A 1115 27.80 26.31 -14.06
C GLN A 1115 28.71 26.36 -15.31
N MET A 1116 28.11 26.19 -16.49
CA MET A 1116 28.64 26.48 -17.83
C MET A 1116 28.63 27.98 -18.12
#